data_AF-A0A3A5USW6-F1
#
_entry.id   AF-A0A3A5USW6-F1
#
_cell.length_a   1.000
_cell.length_b   1.000
_cell.length_c   1.000
_cell.angle_alpha   90.00
_cell.angle_beta   90.00
_cell.angle_gamma   90.00
#
_symmetry.space_group_name_H-M   'P 1'
#
loop_
_entity.id
_entity.type
_entity.pdbx_description
1 polymer ?
#
loop_
_entity_poly.entity_id
_entity_poly.type
_entity_poly.pdbx_seq_one_letter_code
_entity_poly.pdbx_strand_id
1 'polypeptide(L)'
;MSMLNNSKMMLGAALALLVLSAPLSMMSTAGVEAAVEENFETFTKDNACANDDCTEAESDWASSTSQRDYYAWNITNVDDVMATNAAPMYQKVGPFTYDITHTRTIVDYNESAGTMTYNQVKSFECAEDSEVSCDTPVSQLNIAFRAQTIGATGLAVNGIMEATKAGFAVGMMGQDLNTTQAGVATAADIAADTSSDSGQAFGTNAYLTWAAMNPVDALTLPAADFSQGIETALSGTMHPFDANFNISLLQPLGSVAFLGLGDPEDDWIAVASDPLNSTTMQRATTYGYVAPMMIDHDADSGTPDIVVMMDLDGDGTDDEVPDFNQTLVRDKALHTKVGLIFSAPALLGGHSGNSDVDPSDNDGSADRMENLLGVSFDGVNVTNLLTAGHLTDNPTGLIATNAAGTGFGIATFLGLDAGTAMSTYGLTMEQYGATAGWAAGWVTSVTSVQLGLLGGIGTMNAAQFVNITFGGEDPINGGYLTNSLNMGGLWGTALTGSSGAPAVDLDPALAGNILYGDLGLTTSTGAGLFLYGELSGMTPPIDFTTMGPGTPMTWNTSTISMLYGGIDANTIGALRTLMMGPIFGDFVPGFLQDSFGSTPYLTQSVSSWLFGWHDPVSAFLASGNPMDMSVGWSSLETNETYYGSDEIANGDGTNYTVCTGESSSCDLGETLLEDGSPELPWRSTEMMMATFGLVSVEYLNGTTGGFLTGSGDKVDVSGYAIADITCSGTSEVKNIPVDTCSASVDPLNRLIQAKLLGVGAGLVAATPSALPVYLGSDISMSSEELSGLIIAGESTTTFYLDTRDASLMTTTPTMDNLTKVFEIKSSSMIDDDDAEDMESAIVQNQNGLSYWTNFDVPTDYIALLLYLGAVACLVLAAVAMNKEEE
;
A
#
# COMPACT_ATOMS: atom_id res chain seq x y z
N MET A 1 64.79 56.61 66.46
CA MET A 1 64.72 57.11 65.06
C MET A 1 65.01 56.02 64.01
N SER A 2 65.76 54.95 64.30
CA SER A 2 66.02 53.85 63.35
C SER A 2 64.84 52.84 63.23
N MET A 3 64.17 52.48 64.33
CA MET A 3 63.06 51.49 64.30
C MET A 3 61.74 52.04 63.74
N LEU A 4 61.42 53.31 63.98
CA LEU A 4 60.23 54.00 63.45
C LEU A 4 60.27 54.20 61.91
N ASN A 5 61.45 54.14 61.30
CA ASN A 5 61.61 54.06 59.84
C ASN A 5 61.32 52.64 59.33
N ASN A 6 61.67 51.59 60.09
CA ASN A 6 61.44 50.21 59.70
C ASN A 6 59.95 49.83 59.78
N SER A 7 59.19 50.30 60.78
CA SER A 7 57.74 50.05 60.87
C SER A 7 56.97 50.72 59.72
N LYS A 8 57.29 51.98 59.38
CA LYS A 8 56.70 52.68 58.21
C LYS A 8 57.10 52.05 56.88
N MET A 9 58.34 51.56 56.75
CA MET A 9 58.77 50.81 55.57
C MET A 9 58.06 49.45 55.46
N MET A 10 57.77 48.78 56.57
CA MET A 10 57.03 47.50 56.57
C MET A 10 55.53 47.67 56.31
N LEU A 11 54.89 48.72 56.82
CA LEU A 11 53.53 49.10 56.40
C LEU A 11 53.50 49.51 54.93
N GLY A 12 54.51 50.26 54.46
CA GLY A 12 54.64 50.65 53.05
C GLY A 12 54.89 49.45 52.14
N ALA A 13 55.65 48.45 52.58
CA ALA A 13 55.87 47.19 51.87
C ALA A 13 54.62 46.32 51.85
N ALA A 14 53.89 46.19 52.96
CA ALA A 14 52.60 45.49 52.99
C ALA A 14 51.57 46.15 52.07
N LEU A 15 51.50 47.48 52.07
CA LEU A 15 50.64 48.23 51.15
C LEU A 15 51.08 48.08 49.69
N ALA A 16 52.39 48.08 49.41
CA ALA A 16 52.90 47.85 48.07
C ALA A 16 52.57 46.44 47.56
N LEU A 17 52.69 45.41 48.42
CA LEU A 17 52.33 44.02 48.09
C LEU A 17 50.83 43.87 47.82
N LEU A 18 49.97 44.55 48.60
CA LEU A 18 48.51 44.60 48.37
C LEU A 18 48.12 45.44 47.13
N VAL A 19 48.89 46.47 46.80
CA VAL A 19 48.69 47.26 45.57
C VAL A 19 49.19 46.48 44.34
N LEU A 20 50.24 45.67 44.48
CA LEU A 20 50.77 44.79 43.44
C LEU A 20 49.87 43.57 43.16
N SER A 21 48.99 43.18 44.10
CA SER A 21 47.98 42.14 43.86
C SER A 21 46.75 42.64 43.09
N ALA A 22 46.47 43.95 43.08
CA ALA A 22 45.34 44.49 42.32
C ALA A 22 45.49 44.33 40.78
N PRO A 23 46.65 44.59 40.15
CA PRO A 23 46.89 44.25 38.74
C PRO A 23 46.76 42.75 38.44
N LEU A 24 47.08 41.88 39.40
CA LEU A 24 46.94 40.43 39.23
C LEU A 24 45.48 40.00 39.20
N SER A 25 44.59 40.65 39.98
CA SER A 25 43.14 40.41 39.86
C SER A 25 42.62 40.78 38.47
N MET A 26 43.03 41.94 37.92
CA MET A 26 42.64 42.35 36.57
C MET A 26 43.26 41.44 35.48
N MET A 27 44.46 40.92 35.69
CA MET A 27 45.07 39.95 34.78
C MET A 27 44.42 38.57 34.86
N SER A 28 43.99 38.14 36.04
CA SER A 28 43.23 36.91 36.24
C SER A 28 41.87 37.04 35.56
N THR A 29 41.12 38.12 35.81
CA THR A 29 39.85 38.42 35.13
C THR A 29 40.00 38.53 33.61
N ALA A 30 41.02 39.24 33.10
CA ALA A 30 41.28 39.34 31.66
C ALA A 30 41.85 38.05 31.04
N GLY A 31 42.34 37.13 31.88
CA GLY A 31 42.80 35.81 31.48
C GLY A 31 41.67 34.78 31.41
N VAL A 32 40.51 35.02 32.04
CA VAL A 32 39.38 34.08 32.04
C VAL A 32 38.88 33.83 30.63
N GLU A 33 38.65 34.86 29.82
CA GLU A 33 38.21 34.68 28.43
C GLU A 33 39.19 33.82 27.62
N ALA A 34 40.50 34.07 27.73
CA ALA A 34 41.52 33.29 27.02
C ALA A 34 41.67 31.86 27.57
N ALA A 35 41.49 31.67 28.89
CA ALA A 35 41.54 30.35 29.52
C ALA A 35 40.29 29.53 29.20
N VAL A 36 39.11 30.17 29.10
CA VAL A 36 37.88 29.54 28.63
C VAL A 36 38.04 29.17 27.16
N GLU A 37 38.52 30.07 26.30
CA GLU A 37 38.80 29.74 24.90
C GLU A 37 39.75 28.54 24.79
N GLU A 38 40.87 28.52 25.54
CA GLU A 38 41.82 27.38 25.56
C GLU A 38 41.21 26.09 26.12
N ASN A 39 40.39 26.16 27.17
CA ASN A 39 39.79 24.97 27.80
C ASN A 39 38.59 24.41 27.02
N PHE A 40 37.94 25.21 26.18
CA PHE A 40 36.75 24.79 25.43
C PHE A 40 36.98 24.66 23.92
N GLU A 41 38.14 25.09 23.38
CA GLU A 41 38.48 25.01 21.94
C GLU A 41 38.31 23.59 21.38
N THR A 42 38.67 22.57 22.15
CA THR A 42 38.57 21.15 21.75
C THR A 42 37.60 20.35 22.60
N PHE A 43 36.69 21.01 23.33
CA PHE A 43 35.84 20.37 24.34
C PHE A 43 35.07 19.15 23.81
N THR A 44 34.50 19.24 22.60
CA THR A 44 33.76 18.13 22.00
C THR A 44 34.65 16.89 21.81
N LYS A 45 35.92 17.09 21.44
CA LYS A 45 36.91 16.02 21.36
C LYS A 45 37.35 15.57 22.75
N ASP A 46 37.71 16.48 23.63
CA ASP A 46 38.27 16.14 24.95
C ASP A 46 37.26 15.41 25.84
N ASN A 47 35.97 15.67 25.65
CA ASN A 47 34.89 14.92 26.30
C ASN A 47 34.68 13.54 25.66
N ALA A 48 34.80 13.43 24.34
CA ALA A 48 34.47 12.20 23.63
C ALA A 48 35.63 11.19 23.54
N CYS A 49 36.87 11.66 23.46
CA CYS A 49 38.04 10.88 23.08
C CYS A 49 38.97 10.65 24.27
N ALA A 50 39.27 9.40 24.60
CA ALA A 50 40.21 9.04 25.67
C ALA A 50 41.69 9.17 25.27
N ASN A 51 41.95 9.42 23.98
CA ASN A 51 43.28 9.57 23.42
C ASN A 51 43.32 10.62 22.30
N ASP A 52 44.52 11.17 22.05
CA ASP A 52 44.74 12.28 21.12
C ASP A 52 44.30 11.98 19.66
N ASP A 53 44.37 10.71 19.25
CA ASP A 53 43.98 10.25 17.90
C ASP A 53 42.51 9.82 17.80
N CYS A 54 41.75 9.98 18.90
CA CYS A 54 40.32 9.67 19.02
C CYS A 54 39.95 8.28 18.50
N THR A 55 40.81 7.29 18.77
CA THR A 55 40.55 5.88 18.46
C THR A 55 39.87 5.14 19.62
N GLU A 56 39.93 5.70 20.83
CA GLU A 56 39.25 5.20 22.03
C GLU A 56 38.32 6.29 22.56
N ALA A 57 37.07 5.91 22.87
CA ALA A 57 36.08 6.83 23.43
C ALA A 57 36.22 6.90 24.97
N GLU A 58 36.03 8.08 25.55
CA GLU A 58 35.90 8.24 27.01
C GLU A 58 34.70 7.46 27.52
N SER A 59 34.83 6.79 28.68
CA SER A 59 33.83 5.81 29.12
C SER A 59 32.46 6.42 29.38
N ASP A 60 32.45 7.62 29.95
CA ASP A 60 31.23 8.30 30.39
C ASP A 60 30.51 8.96 29.20
N TRP A 61 31.27 9.30 28.15
CA TRP A 61 30.71 9.75 26.87
C TRP A 61 30.24 8.58 26.00
N ALA A 62 31.01 7.49 25.97
CA ALA A 62 30.69 6.27 25.22
C ALA A 62 29.40 5.61 25.71
N SER A 63 29.06 5.78 26.99
CA SER A 63 27.83 5.26 27.57
C SER A 63 27.26 6.24 28.60
N SER A 64 26.22 6.99 28.21
CA SER A 64 25.55 7.96 29.10
C SER A 64 24.08 7.63 29.27
N THR A 65 23.55 7.73 30.49
CA THR A 65 22.12 7.50 30.79
C THR A 65 21.42 8.79 31.20
N SER A 66 20.20 9.01 30.69
CA SER A 66 19.38 10.19 31.02
C SER A 66 17.91 9.80 31.13
N GLN A 67 17.15 10.50 31.98
CA GLN A 67 15.72 10.26 32.14
C GLN A 67 14.87 11.13 31.23
N ARG A 68 13.74 10.58 30.78
CA ARG A 68 12.75 11.30 29.99
C ARG A 68 11.33 10.87 30.35
N ASP A 69 10.46 11.85 30.45
CA ASP A 69 9.04 11.65 30.75
C ASP A 69 8.20 11.66 29.48
N TYR A 70 7.33 10.67 29.37
CA TYR A 70 6.36 10.55 28.29
C TYR A 70 4.93 10.62 28.84
N TYR A 71 4.04 11.24 28.08
CA TYR A 71 2.62 11.31 28.37
C TYR A 71 1.82 10.96 27.13
N ALA A 72 0.73 10.21 27.32
CA ALA A 72 -0.16 9.82 26.24
C ALA A 72 -1.61 10.24 26.58
N TRP A 73 -2.41 10.53 25.56
CA TRP A 73 -3.84 10.81 25.72
C TRP A 73 -4.67 9.58 25.36
N ASN A 74 -4.98 8.76 26.35
CA ASN A 74 -5.75 7.53 26.20
C ASN A 74 -7.20 7.80 25.75
N ILE A 75 -7.69 7.03 24.78
CA ILE A 75 -9.11 7.05 24.38
C ILE A 75 -9.90 6.14 25.31
N THR A 76 -10.69 6.73 26.19
CA THR A 76 -11.43 6.02 27.25
C THR A 76 -12.70 5.30 26.78
N ASN A 77 -13.21 5.65 25.61
CA ASN A 77 -14.43 5.10 25.00
C ASN A 77 -14.14 4.39 23.66
N VAL A 78 -12.98 3.74 23.50
CA VAL A 78 -12.54 3.15 22.22
C VAL A 78 -13.55 2.16 21.64
N ASP A 79 -14.24 1.38 22.48
CA ASP A 79 -15.28 0.44 22.04
C ASP A 79 -16.45 1.18 21.37
N ASP A 80 -16.89 2.31 21.92
CA ASP A 80 -17.96 3.12 21.34
C ASP A 80 -17.52 3.85 20.07
N VAL A 81 -16.26 4.29 20.02
CA VAL A 81 -15.63 4.89 18.82
C VAL A 81 -15.64 3.89 17.68
N MET A 82 -15.20 2.65 17.94
CA MET A 82 -15.13 1.59 16.94
C MET A 82 -16.51 1.07 16.53
N ALA A 83 -17.45 0.92 17.46
CA ALA A 83 -18.75 0.32 17.18
C ALA A 83 -19.80 1.31 16.64
N THR A 84 -19.74 2.57 17.03
CA THR A 84 -20.79 3.57 16.73
C THR A 84 -20.28 4.86 16.10
N ASN A 85 -18.97 4.93 15.80
CA ASN A 85 -18.31 6.14 15.31
C ASN A 85 -18.52 7.34 16.26
N ALA A 86 -18.56 7.08 17.56
CA ALA A 86 -18.66 8.11 18.59
C ALA A 86 -17.39 8.98 18.61
N ALA A 87 -17.51 10.23 19.07
CA ALA A 87 -16.36 11.10 19.25
C ALA A 87 -15.39 10.52 20.30
N PRO A 88 -14.07 10.44 20.03
CA PRO A 88 -13.09 9.96 21.00
C PRO A 88 -13.00 10.85 22.24
N MET A 89 -12.93 10.22 23.42
CA MET A 89 -12.76 10.89 24.71
C MET A 89 -11.35 10.66 25.25
N TYR A 90 -10.51 11.70 25.10
CA TYR A 90 -9.11 11.67 25.49
C TYR A 90 -8.89 11.98 26.97
N GLN A 91 -8.05 11.17 27.63
CA GLN A 91 -7.58 11.38 29.00
C GLN A 91 -6.05 11.30 29.04
N LYS A 92 -5.40 12.32 29.60
CA LYS A 92 -3.95 12.32 29.82
C LYS A 92 -3.55 11.22 30.82
N VAL A 93 -2.55 10.43 30.47
CA VAL A 93 -1.92 9.38 31.30
C VAL A 93 -0.39 9.58 31.26
N GLY A 94 0.27 9.37 32.39
CA GLY A 94 1.71 9.58 32.59
C GLY A 94 1.98 10.40 33.88
N PRO A 95 3.24 10.69 34.20
CA PRO A 95 4.42 10.38 33.39
C PRO A 95 4.74 8.88 33.32
N PHE A 96 5.18 8.44 32.14
CA PHE A 96 5.93 7.21 31.96
C PHE A 96 7.40 7.61 31.84
N THR A 97 8.19 7.31 32.86
CA THR A 97 9.59 7.71 32.94
C THR A 97 10.46 6.56 32.45
N TYR A 98 11.36 6.85 31.50
CA TYR A 98 12.32 5.88 30.97
C TYR A 98 13.75 6.37 31.19
N ASP A 99 14.61 5.45 31.59
CA ASP A 99 16.06 5.59 31.56
C ASP A 99 16.55 5.28 30.14
N ILE A 100 17.14 6.29 29.48
CA ILE A 100 17.63 6.20 28.11
C ILE A 100 19.15 6.13 28.14
N THR A 101 19.69 4.96 27.81
CA THR A 101 21.13 4.75 27.68
C THR A 101 21.54 5.01 26.22
N HIS A 102 22.48 5.93 26.03
CA HIS A 102 23.09 6.21 24.73
C HIS A 102 24.45 5.53 24.68
N THR A 103 24.62 4.58 23.77
CA THR A 103 25.89 3.91 23.49
C THR A 103 26.49 4.54 22.24
N ARG A 104 27.67 5.15 22.38
CA ARG A 104 28.37 5.85 21.30
C ARG A 104 29.68 5.16 20.96
N THR A 105 29.94 4.97 19.68
CA THR A 105 31.19 4.39 19.16
C THR A 105 31.79 5.34 18.13
N ILE A 106 33.03 5.76 18.33
CA ILE A 106 33.74 6.60 17.34
C ILE A 106 34.02 5.76 16.09
N VAL A 107 33.66 6.31 14.93
CA VAL A 107 33.79 5.67 13.62
C VAL A 107 34.95 6.27 12.83
N ASP A 108 35.06 7.60 12.84
CA ASP A 108 36.09 8.33 12.10
C ASP A 108 36.43 9.65 12.79
N TYR A 109 37.67 10.10 12.63
CA TYR A 109 38.16 11.36 13.18
C TYR A 109 39.12 12.03 12.20
N ASN A 110 38.91 13.32 11.95
CA ASN A 110 39.70 14.11 11.02
C ASN A 110 40.11 15.44 11.66
N GLU A 111 41.28 15.44 12.27
CA GLU A 111 41.92 16.61 12.89
C GLU A 111 42.02 17.81 11.93
N SER A 112 42.38 17.58 10.65
CA SER A 112 42.55 18.67 9.68
C SER A 112 41.24 19.34 9.28
N ALA A 113 40.12 18.61 9.36
CA ALA A 113 38.79 19.15 9.13
C ALA A 113 38.12 19.62 10.43
N GLY A 114 38.66 19.25 11.60
CA GLY A 114 38.03 19.47 12.90
C GLY A 114 36.69 18.75 13.04
N THR A 115 36.60 17.50 12.56
CA THR A 115 35.34 16.73 12.55
C THR A 115 35.52 15.34 13.14
N MET A 116 34.52 14.88 13.87
CA MET A 116 34.42 13.52 14.41
C MET A 116 33.10 12.89 13.98
N THR A 117 33.15 11.63 13.56
CA THR A 117 31.96 10.82 13.25
C THR A 117 31.82 9.71 14.28
N TYR A 118 30.64 9.58 14.87
CA TYR A 118 30.32 8.51 15.81
C TYR A 118 28.96 7.89 15.49
N ASN A 119 28.85 6.58 15.75
CA ASN A 119 27.60 5.86 15.73
C ASN A 119 26.96 5.93 17.11
N GLN A 120 25.66 6.19 17.18
CA GLN A 120 24.89 6.21 18.43
C GLN A 120 23.73 5.23 18.36
N VAL A 121 23.68 4.32 19.34
CA VAL A 121 22.57 3.39 19.59
C VAL A 121 21.92 3.77 20.92
N LYS A 122 20.58 3.71 20.99
CA LYS A 122 19.81 4.03 22.20
C LYS A 122 19.15 2.79 22.74
N SER A 123 19.21 2.56 24.05
CA SER A 123 18.39 1.59 24.75
C SER A 123 17.50 2.27 25.78
N PHE A 124 16.27 1.78 25.92
CA PHE A 124 15.26 2.36 26.81
C PHE A 124 14.81 1.33 27.84
N GLU A 125 14.87 1.70 29.11
CA GLU A 125 14.38 0.90 30.22
C GLU A 125 13.35 1.68 31.04
N CYS A 126 12.30 1.02 31.52
CA CYS A 126 11.32 1.68 32.37
C CYS A 126 11.96 1.99 33.72
N ALA A 127 11.96 3.27 34.12
CA ALA A 127 12.59 3.69 35.35
C ALA A 127 11.84 3.10 36.57
N GLU A 128 12.57 2.67 37.60
CA GLU A 128 11.98 2.08 38.81
C GLU A 128 11.05 3.06 39.56
N ASP A 129 11.29 4.36 39.40
CA ASP A 129 10.56 5.45 40.02
C ASP A 129 9.47 6.06 39.11
N SER A 130 9.21 5.49 37.94
CA SER A 130 8.12 5.90 37.06
C SER A 130 6.76 5.87 37.79
N GLU A 131 6.03 6.99 37.78
CA GLU A 131 4.74 7.11 38.50
C GLU A 131 3.69 6.15 37.93
N VAL A 132 3.71 5.96 36.61
CA VAL A 132 2.83 5.02 35.91
C VAL A 132 3.67 3.90 35.30
N SER A 133 3.20 2.66 35.40
CA SER A 133 3.87 1.51 34.77
C SER A 133 3.94 1.69 33.25
N CYS A 134 5.13 1.50 32.68
CA CYS A 134 5.36 1.55 31.24
C CYS A 134 4.58 0.49 30.43
N ASP A 135 4.09 -0.57 31.10
CA ASP A 135 3.26 -1.62 30.51
C ASP A 135 1.75 -1.27 30.52
N THR A 136 1.38 -0.09 31.02
CA THR A 136 -0.02 0.33 31.06
C THR A 136 -0.59 0.42 29.64
N PRO A 137 -1.69 -0.29 29.33
CA PRO A 137 -2.29 -0.22 28.01
C PRO A 137 -2.93 1.14 27.75
N VAL A 138 -2.67 1.69 26.58
CA VAL A 138 -3.22 2.95 26.08
C VAL A 138 -3.84 2.71 24.71
N SER A 139 -5.10 3.11 24.57
CA SER A 139 -5.85 3.10 23.32
C SER A 139 -5.60 4.39 22.54
N GLN A 140 -5.10 4.27 21.31
CA GLN A 140 -4.74 5.39 20.43
C GLN A 140 -5.09 5.10 18.97
N LEU A 141 -5.02 6.13 18.13
CA LEU A 141 -5.12 5.99 16.67
C LEU A 141 -4.01 5.05 16.17
N ASN A 142 -4.38 4.06 15.36
CA ASN A 142 -3.41 3.29 14.60
C ASN A 142 -2.86 4.16 13.47
N ILE A 143 -1.64 4.67 13.66
CA ILE A 143 -1.03 5.63 12.74
C ILE A 143 -0.79 5.05 11.34
N ALA A 144 -0.66 3.72 11.21
CA ALA A 144 -0.43 3.07 9.93
C ALA A 144 -1.72 2.83 9.15
N PHE A 145 -2.85 2.59 9.83
CA PHE A 145 -4.09 2.08 9.23
C PHE A 145 -4.61 2.95 8.08
N ARG A 146 -4.64 4.27 8.28
CA ARG A 146 -5.20 5.19 7.26
C ARG A 146 -4.29 5.30 6.04
N ALA A 147 -2.98 5.38 6.25
CA ALA A 147 -2.00 5.36 5.16
C ALA A 147 -2.03 4.02 4.39
N GLN A 148 -2.18 2.90 5.10
CA GLN A 148 -2.37 1.57 4.51
C GLN A 148 -3.67 1.51 3.69
N THR A 149 -4.77 2.11 4.17
CA THR A 149 -6.02 2.17 3.41
C THR A 149 -5.81 2.91 2.08
N ILE A 150 -5.10 4.05 2.10
CA ILE A 150 -4.78 4.80 0.87
C ILE A 150 -3.89 3.96 -0.05
N GLY A 151 -2.80 3.39 0.48
CA GLY A 151 -1.83 2.60 -0.29
C GLY A 151 -2.41 1.29 -0.86
N ALA A 152 -3.31 0.63 -0.13
CA ALA A 152 -3.92 -0.63 -0.52
C ALA A 152 -5.07 -0.46 -1.52
N THR A 153 -5.57 0.75 -1.75
CA THR A 153 -6.76 0.97 -2.60
C THR A 153 -6.54 0.45 -4.03
N GLY A 154 -5.37 0.67 -4.63
CA GLY A 154 -5.09 0.13 -5.97
C GLY A 154 -5.08 -1.39 -6.03
N LEU A 155 -4.46 -2.04 -5.02
CA LEU A 155 -4.45 -3.50 -4.89
C LEU A 155 -5.85 -4.07 -4.67
N ALA A 156 -6.68 -3.38 -3.89
CA ALA A 156 -8.06 -3.76 -3.64
C ALA A 156 -8.92 -3.66 -4.91
N VAL A 157 -8.82 -2.57 -5.67
CA VAL A 157 -9.49 -2.44 -6.98
C VAL A 157 -9.04 -3.56 -7.91
N ASN A 158 -7.72 -3.83 -7.98
CA ASN A 158 -7.19 -4.94 -8.78
C ASN A 158 -7.76 -6.29 -8.33
N GLY A 159 -7.79 -6.56 -7.02
CA GLY A 159 -8.35 -7.78 -6.45
C GLY A 159 -9.84 -7.98 -6.79
N ILE A 160 -10.64 -6.91 -6.79
CA ILE A 160 -12.04 -6.95 -7.23
C ILE A 160 -12.12 -7.32 -8.72
N MET A 161 -11.28 -6.72 -9.56
CA MET A 161 -11.28 -7.03 -11.00
C MET A 161 -10.84 -8.47 -11.27
N GLU A 162 -9.82 -8.97 -10.57
CA GLU A 162 -9.38 -10.36 -10.67
C GLU A 162 -10.43 -11.34 -10.14
N ALA A 163 -11.14 -11.01 -9.06
CA ALA A 163 -12.29 -11.78 -8.58
C ALA A 163 -13.42 -11.80 -9.63
N THR A 164 -13.66 -10.68 -10.33
CA THR A 164 -14.65 -10.61 -11.41
C THR A 164 -14.25 -11.50 -12.59
N LYS A 165 -12.96 -11.53 -12.97
CA LYS A 165 -12.44 -12.49 -13.97
C LYS A 165 -12.62 -13.93 -13.53
N ALA A 166 -12.33 -14.24 -12.26
CA ALA A 166 -12.51 -15.56 -11.71
C ALA A 166 -13.98 -16.00 -11.71
N GLY A 167 -14.91 -15.11 -11.34
CA GLY A 167 -16.35 -15.39 -11.40
C GLY A 167 -16.85 -15.65 -12.81
N PHE A 168 -16.43 -14.83 -13.78
CA PHE A 168 -16.70 -15.08 -15.20
C PHE A 168 -16.13 -16.43 -15.65
N ALA A 169 -14.87 -16.72 -15.30
CA ALA A 169 -14.22 -17.98 -15.64
C ALA A 169 -14.96 -19.19 -15.05
N VAL A 170 -15.40 -19.12 -13.79
CA VAL A 170 -16.21 -20.19 -13.15
C VAL A 170 -17.51 -20.42 -13.92
N GLY A 171 -18.23 -19.35 -14.29
CA GLY A 171 -19.44 -19.46 -15.10
C GLY A 171 -19.17 -20.12 -16.46
N MET A 172 -18.09 -19.72 -17.13
CA MET A 172 -17.73 -20.28 -18.45
C MET A 172 -17.20 -21.69 -18.39
N MET A 173 -16.46 -22.06 -17.34
CA MET A 173 -16.07 -23.45 -17.11
C MET A 173 -17.27 -24.34 -16.79
N GLY A 174 -18.27 -23.83 -16.07
CA GLY A 174 -19.56 -24.51 -15.90
C GLY A 174 -20.25 -24.75 -17.25
N GLN A 175 -20.29 -23.74 -18.12
CA GLN A 175 -20.81 -23.88 -19.47
C GLN A 175 -20.02 -24.87 -20.31
N ASP A 176 -18.69 -24.90 -20.18
CA ASP A 176 -17.84 -25.85 -20.87
C ASP A 176 -18.20 -27.30 -20.52
N LEU A 177 -18.42 -27.57 -19.23
CA LEU A 177 -18.83 -28.88 -18.76
C LEU A 177 -20.28 -29.23 -19.17
N ASN A 178 -21.16 -28.24 -19.34
CA ASN A 178 -22.56 -28.45 -19.73
C ASN A 178 -22.73 -28.68 -21.25
N THR A 179 -22.02 -27.93 -22.09
CA THR A 179 -22.23 -27.94 -23.54
C THR A 179 -20.97 -28.13 -24.36
N THR A 180 -19.86 -27.45 -24.03
CA THR A 180 -18.64 -27.51 -24.87
C THR A 180 -18.07 -28.91 -24.91
N GLN A 181 -18.02 -29.61 -23.78
CA GLN A 181 -17.51 -30.98 -23.71
C GLN A 181 -18.30 -31.94 -24.61
N ALA A 182 -19.63 -31.84 -24.59
CA ALA A 182 -20.50 -32.68 -25.41
C ALA A 182 -20.33 -32.32 -26.89
N GLY A 183 -20.10 -31.03 -27.18
CA GLY A 183 -19.82 -30.54 -28.51
C GLY A 183 -18.51 -31.10 -29.09
N VAL A 184 -17.42 -31.07 -28.30
CA VAL A 184 -16.12 -31.67 -28.66
C VAL A 184 -16.28 -33.15 -28.98
N ALA A 185 -16.92 -33.91 -28.09
CA ALA A 185 -17.12 -35.34 -28.26
C ALA A 185 -18.05 -35.67 -29.43
N THR A 186 -19.14 -34.91 -29.61
CA THR A 186 -20.06 -35.05 -30.75
C THR A 186 -19.36 -34.81 -32.08
N ALA A 187 -18.53 -33.77 -32.17
CA ALA A 187 -17.76 -33.48 -33.38
C ALA A 187 -16.78 -34.61 -33.69
N ALA A 188 -16.14 -35.20 -32.67
CA ALA A 188 -15.25 -36.35 -32.83
C ALA A 188 -15.98 -37.61 -33.32
N ASP A 189 -17.16 -37.90 -32.78
CA ASP A 189 -17.99 -39.04 -33.21
C ASP A 189 -18.50 -38.86 -34.64
N ILE A 190 -18.97 -37.67 -35.00
CA ILE A 190 -19.37 -37.36 -36.38
C ILE A 190 -18.16 -37.47 -37.32
N ALA A 191 -16.98 -37.01 -36.90
CA ALA A 191 -15.75 -37.15 -37.68
C ALA A 191 -15.39 -38.64 -37.90
N ALA A 192 -15.52 -39.47 -36.88
CA ALA A 192 -15.30 -40.90 -36.96
C ALA A 192 -16.28 -41.57 -37.94
N ASP A 193 -17.59 -41.33 -37.78
CA ASP A 193 -18.65 -41.86 -38.65
C ASP A 193 -18.39 -41.44 -40.11
N THR A 194 -18.16 -40.15 -40.37
CA THR A 194 -17.96 -39.62 -41.74
C THR A 194 -16.66 -40.09 -42.38
N SER A 195 -15.59 -40.29 -41.62
CA SER A 195 -14.34 -40.85 -42.13
C SER A 195 -14.46 -42.31 -42.55
N SER A 196 -15.37 -43.06 -41.91
CA SER A 196 -15.60 -44.48 -42.19
C SER A 196 -16.54 -44.70 -43.37
N ASP A 197 -17.59 -43.88 -43.52
CA ASP A 197 -18.71 -44.16 -44.41
C ASP A 197 -19.06 -43.03 -45.41
N SER A 198 -18.41 -41.85 -45.37
CA SER A 198 -18.73 -40.58 -46.07
C SER A 198 -19.90 -39.77 -45.49
N GLY A 199 -19.95 -38.45 -45.79
CA GLY A 199 -21.00 -37.55 -45.31
C GLY A 199 -22.41 -37.96 -45.74
N GLN A 200 -22.57 -38.45 -46.97
CA GLN A 200 -23.85 -38.97 -47.46
C GLN A 200 -24.34 -40.19 -46.66
N ALA A 201 -23.42 -41.09 -46.28
CA ALA A 201 -23.79 -42.25 -45.48
C ALA A 201 -24.13 -41.86 -44.04
N PHE A 202 -23.47 -40.86 -43.48
CA PHE A 202 -23.85 -40.28 -42.18
C PHE A 202 -25.30 -39.75 -42.23
N GLY A 203 -25.66 -38.97 -43.25
CA GLY A 203 -27.04 -38.51 -43.44
C GLY A 203 -28.04 -39.66 -43.61
N THR A 204 -27.66 -40.70 -44.37
CA THR A 204 -28.49 -41.90 -44.54
C THR A 204 -28.68 -42.66 -43.21
N ASN A 205 -27.61 -42.79 -42.41
CA ASN A 205 -27.67 -43.39 -41.08
C ASN A 205 -28.56 -42.57 -40.15
N ALA A 206 -28.47 -41.25 -40.20
CA ALA A 206 -29.32 -40.35 -39.43
C ALA A 206 -30.82 -40.59 -39.73
N TYR A 207 -31.18 -40.76 -41.01
CA TYR A 207 -32.54 -41.11 -41.40
C TYR A 207 -32.99 -42.47 -40.88
N LEU A 208 -32.14 -43.50 -40.98
CA LEU A 208 -32.47 -44.84 -40.48
C LEU A 208 -32.69 -44.84 -38.96
N THR A 209 -31.88 -44.10 -38.21
CA THR A 209 -32.04 -43.93 -36.77
C THR A 209 -33.34 -43.20 -36.44
N TRP A 210 -33.61 -42.07 -37.08
CA TRP A 210 -34.85 -41.32 -36.88
C TRP A 210 -36.09 -42.16 -37.23
N ALA A 211 -36.08 -42.86 -38.36
CA ALA A 211 -37.20 -43.68 -38.81
C ALA A 211 -37.48 -44.88 -37.88
N ALA A 212 -36.43 -45.46 -37.28
CA ALA A 212 -36.59 -46.52 -36.29
C ALA A 212 -37.24 -46.02 -34.99
N MET A 213 -36.95 -44.77 -34.59
CA MET A 213 -37.54 -44.13 -33.42
C MET A 213 -38.94 -43.57 -33.68
N ASN A 214 -39.21 -43.16 -34.93
CA ASN A 214 -40.46 -42.52 -35.35
C ASN A 214 -41.13 -43.29 -36.50
N PRO A 215 -41.54 -44.55 -36.30
CA PRO A 215 -42.00 -45.43 -37.37
C PRO A 215 -43.32 -44.98 -38.02
N VAL A 216 -44.12 -44.16 -37.33
CA VAL A 216 -45.37 -43.61 -37.87
C VAL A 216 -45.07 -42.48 -38.84
N ASP A 217 -44.23 -41.52 -38.46
CA ASP A 217 -43.85 -40.38 -39.30
C ASP A 217 -43.06 -40.84 -40.54
N ALA A 218 -42.20 -41.84 -40.39
CA ALA A 218 -41.44 -42.45 -41.47
C ALA A 218 -42.31 -43.14 -42.54
N LEU A 219 -43.60 -43.41 -42.25
CA LEU A 219 -44.57 -43.89 -43.25
C LEU A 219 -45.24 -42.75 -44.02
N THR A 220 -45.15 -41.52 -43.52
CA THR A 220 -45.86 -40.34 -44.06
C THR A 220 -44.94 -39.36 -44.78
N LEU A 221 -43.66 -39.32 -44.43
CA LEU A 221 -42.62 -38.51 -45.07
C LEU A 221 -41.81 -39.34 -46.08
N PRO A 222 -41.21 -38.71 -47.10
CA PRO A 222 -40.29 -39.41 -48.01
C PRO A 222 -39.04 -39.91 -47.29
N ALA A 223 -38.30 -40.82 -47.92
CA ALA A 223 -36.97 -41.18 -47.41
C ALA A 223 -36.01 -40.00 -47.59
N ALA A 224 -35.25 -39.66 -46.54
CA ALA A 224 -34.31 -38.55 -46.63
C ALA A 224 -33.17 -38.88 -47.61
N ASP A 225 -33.10 -38.16 -48.72
CA ASP A 225 -31.97 -38.12 -49.64
C ASP A 225 -30.95 -37.07 -49.21
N PHE A 226 -29.72 -37.44 -48.84
CA PHE A 226 -28.60 -36.53 -48.55
C PHE A 226 -27.54 -36.49 -49.68
N SER A 227 -27.95 -36.72 -50.92
CA SER A 227 -27.07 -36.63 -52.10
C SER A 227 -26.39 -35.25 -52.27
N GLN A 228 -26.97 -34.19 -51.69
CA GLN A 228 -26.46 -32.82 -51.71
C GLN A 228 -26.64 -32.15 -50.35
N GLY A 229 -25.85 -31.10 -50.08
CA GLY A 229 -25.97 -30.22 -48.89
C GLY A 229 -25.33 -30.72 -47.60
N ILE A 230 -25.19 -32.04 -47.41
CA ILE A 230 -24.64 -32.62 -46.17
C ILE A 230 -23.19 -32.19 -45.87
N GLU A 231 -22.35 -32.04 -46.90
CA GLU A 231 -20.95 -31.62 -46.74
C GLU A 231 -20.83 -30.18 -46.22
N THR A 232 -21.76 -29.30 -46.62
CA THR A 232 -21.84 -27.92 -46.12
C THR A 232 -22.14 -27.92 -44.63
N ALA A 233 -23.11 -28.74 -44.19
CA ALA A 233 -23.46 -28.88 -42.77
C ALA A 233 -22.30 -29.42 -41.93
N LEU A 234 -21.53 -30.36 -42.49
CA LEU A 234 -20.41 -31.01 -41.79
C LEU A 234 -19.19 -30.10 -41.65
N SER A 235 -18.83 -29.32 -42.68
CA SER A 235 -17.53 -28.63 -42.72
C SER A 235 -17.53 -27.20 -43.29
N GLY A 236 -18.63 -26.73 -43.86
CA GLY A 236 -18.71 -25.48 -44.61
C GLY A 236 -19.69 -24.43 -44.07
N THR A 237 -20.15 -24.57 -42.82
CA THR A 237 -21.17 -23.69 -42.22
C THR A 237 -20.55 -22.61 -41.33
N MET A 238 -20.91 -21.35 -41.60
CA MET A 238 -20.56 -20.18 -40.76
C MET A 238 -21.83 -19.59 -40.14
N HIS A 239 -21.69 -18.95 -38.98
CA HIS A 239 -22.80 -18.31 -38.30
C HIS A 239 -23.38 -17.15 -39.14
N PRO A 240 -24.72 -17.05 -39.31
CA PRO A 240 -25.34 -16.06 -40.21
C PRO A 240 -25.00 -14.60 -39.91
N PHE A 241 -24.75 -14.29 -38.63
CA PHE A 241 -24.43 -12.94 -38.16
C PHE A 241 -22.96 -12.76 -37.77
N ASP A 242 -22.16 -13.82 -37.79
CA ASP A 242 -20.73 -13.78 -37.49
C ASP A 242 -19.94 -14.66 -38.46
N ALA A 243 -19.41 -14.01 -39.50
CA ALA A 243 -18.65 -14.68 -40.55
C ALA A 243 -17.34 -15.31 -40.07
N ASN A 244 -16.91 -15.10 -38.82
CA ASN A 244 -15.73 -15.74 -38.23
C ASN A 244 -16.09 -16.91 -37.33
N PHE A 245 -17.37 -17.09 -36.98
CA PHE A 245 -17.81 -18.19 -36.13
C PHE A 245 -18.21 -19.40 -36.98
N ASN A 246 -17.34 -20.41 -37.04
CA ASN A 246 -17.59 -21.66 -37.74
C ASN A 246 -18.49 -22.57 -36.88
N ILE A 247 -19.70 -22.84 -37.37
CA ILE A 247 -20.73 -23.65 -36.67
C ILE A 247 -20.95 -25.00 -37.36
N SER A 248 -20.05 -25.42 -38.24
CA SER A 248 -20.13 -26.73 -38.89
C SER A 248 -20.14 -27.88 -37.88
N LEU A 249 -20.85 -28.96 -38.16
CA LEU A 249 -21.04 -30.08 -37.21
C LEU A 249 -19.73 -30.78 -36.78
N LEU A 250 -18.65 -30.65 -37.55
CA LEU A 250 -17.32 -31.15 -37.20
C LEU A 250 -16.51 -30.18 -36.32
N GLN A 251 -17.07 -29.02 -35.96
CA GLN A 251 -16.48 -28.10 -34.99
C GLN A 251 -17.09 -28.31 -33.60
N PRO A 252 -16.32 -28.14 -32.51
CA PRO A 252 -16.81 -28.35 -31.15
C PRO A 252 -18.11 -27.61 -30.80
N LEU A 253 -18.25 -26.34 -31.19
CA LEU A 253 -19.46 -25.56 -30.92
C LEU A 253 -20.55 -25.69 -31.99
N GLY A 254 -20.29 -26.46 -33.06
CA GLY A 254 -21.21 -26.59 -34.18
C GLY A 254 -22.46 -27.37 -33.86
N SER A 255 -22.35 -28.46 -33.10
CA SER A 255 -23.50 -29.23 -32.60
C SER A 255 -24.30 -28.45 -31.56
N VAL A 256 -23.64 -27.63 -30.73
CA VAL A 256 -24.30 -26.72 -29.78
C VAL A 256 -25.16 -25.69 -30.52
N ALA A 257 -24.59 -25.02 -31.54
CA ALA A 257 -25.33 -24.08 -32.37
C ALA A 257 -26.47 -24.76 -33.15
N PHE A 258 -26.24 -25.96 -33.68
CA PHE A 258 -27.20 -26.72 -34.47
C PHE A 258 -28.45 -27.10 -33.68
N LEU A 259 -28.25 -27.63 -32.47
CA LEU A 259 -29.35 -28.02 -31.57
C LEU A 259 -29.98 -26.79 -30.90
N GLY A 260 -29.20 -25.73 -30.66
CA GLY A 260 -29.68 -24.47 -30.07
C GLY A 260 -30.72 -23.72 -30.89
N LEU A 261 -30.85 -24.02 -32.20
CA LEU A 261 -31.90 -23.47 -33.06
C LEU A 261 -33.32 -23.99 -32.72
N GLY A 262 -33.44 -25.05 -31.89
CA GLY A 262 -34.71 -25.59 -31.41
C GLY A 262 -35.21 -26.80 -32.20
N ASP A 263 -36.30 -27.44 -31.76
CA ASP A 263 -36.79 -28.66 -32.41
C ASP A 263 -37.36 -28.41 -33.82
N PRO A 264 -37.19 -29.36 -34.76
CA PRO A 264 -37.93 -29.36 -36.03
C PRO A 264 -39.45 -29.36 -35.83
N GLU A 265 -40.20 -28.83 -36.78
CA GLU A 265 -41.66 -28.88 -36.77
C GLU A 265 -42.23 -30.31 -36.85
N ASP A 266 -43.44 -30.50 -36.35
CA ASP A 266 -44.11 -31.81 -36.34
C ASP A 266 -44.49 -32.29 -37.75
N ASP A 267 -44.89 -31.39 -38.66
CA ASP A 267 -45.29 -31.73 -40.03
C ASP A 267 -44.85 -30.71 -41.08
N TRP A 268 -44.85 -31.13 -42.35
CA TRP A 268 -44.40 -30.31 -43.47
C TRP A 268 -45.39 -29.18 -43.82
N ILE A 269 -46.66 -29.30 -43.39
CA ILE A 269 -47.68 -28.27 -43.64
C ILE A 269 -47.37 -27.05 -42.79
N ALA A 270 -46.95 -27.24 -41.54
CA ALA A 270 -46.48 -26.17 -40.67
C ALA A 270 -45.30 -25.42 -41.32
N VAL A 271 -44.30 -26.16 -41.78
CA VAL A 271 -43.13 -25.60 -42.50
C VAL A 271 -43.57 -24.80 -43.73
N ALA A 272 -44.43 -25.37 -44.58
CA ALA A 272 -44.87 -24.72 -45.82
C ALA A 272 -45.81 -23.52 -45.58
N SER A 273 -46.53 -23.50 -44.46
CA SER A 273 -47.49 -22.44 -44.14
C SER A 273 -46.83 -21.14 -43.67
N ASP A 274 -45.66 -21.23 -43.05
CA ASP A 274 -44.86 -20.08 -42.62
C ASP A 274 -43.35 -20.37 -42.68
N PRO A 275 -42.76 -20.46 -43.90
CA PRO A 275 -41.35 -20.83 -44.07
C PRO A 275 -40.37 -19.84 -43.43
N LEU A 276 -40.74 -18.57 -43.27
CA LEU A 276 -39.87 -17.53 -42.72
C LEU A 276 -39.65 -17.68 -41.21
N ASN A 277 -40.66 -18.18 -40.50
CA ASN A 277 -40.60 -18.43 -39.05
C ASN A 277 -40.37 -19.92 -38.72
N SER A 278 -40.04 -20.74 -39.72
CA SER A 278 -39.84 -22.17 -39.53
C SER A 278 -38.44 -22.51 -39.01
N THR A 279 -38.35 -23.28 -37.94
CA THR A 279 -37.09 -23.79 -37.39
C THR A 279 -36.38 -24.71 -38.38
N THR A 280 -37.12 -25.62 -39.03
CA THR A 280 -36.58 -26.49 -40.07
C THR A 280 -35.97 -25.68 -41.21
N MET A 281 -36.67 -24.66 -41.71
CA MET A 281 -36.13 -23.83 -42.79
C MET A 281 -34.93 -23.00 -42.33
N GLN A 282 -34.99 -22.40 -41.13
CA GLN A 282 -33.87 -21.62 -40.59
C GLN A 282 -32.61 -22.47 -40.45
N ARG A 283 -32.72 -23.67 -39.88
CA ARG A 283 -31.57 -24.58 -39.71
C ARG A 283 -31.09 -25.14 -41.03
N ALA A 284 -31.98 -25.64 -41.89
CA ALA A 284 -31.61 -26.20 -43.19
C ALA A 284 -30.96 -25.17 -44.11
N THR A 285 -31.44 -23.92 -44.11
CA THR A 285 -30.83 -22.81 -44.85
C THR A 285 -29.46 -22.47 -44.27
N THR A 286 -29.36 -22.36 -42.94
CA THR A 286 -28.09 -22.02 -42.28
C THR A 286 -27.01 -23.05 -42.58
N TYR A 287 -27.32 -24.34 -42.44
CA TYR A 287 -26.38 -25.45 -42.62
C TYR A 287 -26.31 -25.96 -44.08
N GLY A 288 -27.05 -25.33 -45.01
CA GLY A 288 -26.93 -25.57 -46.44
C GLY A 288 -27.47 -26.92 -46.93
N TYR A 289 -28.48 -27.49 -46.27
CA TYR A 289 -29.09 -28.77 -46.67
C TYR A 289 -30.57 -28.68 -47.07
N VAL A 290 -31.08 -27.49 -47.38
CA VAL A 290 -32.39 -27.30 -48.03
C VAL A 290 -32.48 -28.20 -49.27
N ALA A 291 -33.59 -28.93 -49.38
CA ALA A 291 -33.85 -29.75 -50.55
C ALA A 291 -34.54 -28.90 -51.63
N PRO A 292 -33.98 -28.78 -52.83
CA PRO A 292 -34.69 -28.15 -53.94
C PRO A 292 -35.84 -29.05 -54.38
N MET A 293 -36.95 -28.44 -54.79
CA MET A 293 -38.04 -29.13 -55.45
C MET A 293 -37.57 -29.57 -56.84
N MET A 294 -37.63 -30.88 -57.07
CA MET A 294 -37.20 -31.50 -58.32
C MET A 294 -38.42 -31.91 -59.14
N ILE A 295 -38.40 -31.64 -60.44
CA ILE A 295 -39.37 -32.16 -61.41
C ILE A 295 -38.64 -33.10 -62.35
N ASP A 296 -39.09 -34.35 -62.37
CA ASP A 296 -38.78 -35.31 -63.43
C ASP A 296 -39.40 -34.80 -64.74
N HIS A 297 -38.57 -34.20 -65.59
CA HIS A 297 -39.02 -33.51 -66.79
C HIS A 297 -39.27 -34.47 -67.97
N ASP A 298 -38.70 -35.67 -67.94
CA ASP A 298 -38.69 -36.59 -69.10
C ASP A 298 -39.09 -38.04 -68.78
N ALA A 299 -39.43 -38.36 -67.53
CA ALA A 299 -39.80 -39.68 -67.06
C ALA A 299 -38.73 -40.76 -67.31
N ASP A 300 -37.46 -40.35 -67.43
CA ASP A 300 -36.31 -41.23 -67.60
C ASP A 300 -35.45 -41.21 -66.33
N SER A 301 -35.46 -42.34 -65.60
CA SER A 301 -34.63 -42.52 -64.40
C SER A 301 -33.11 -42.42 -64.64
N GLY A 302 -32.65 -42.32 -65.89
CA GLY A 302 -31.25 -42.14 -66.29
C GLY A 302 -30.82 -40.69 -66.52
N THR A 303 -31.73 -39.72 -66.51
CA THR A 303 -31.46 -38.29 -66.69
C THR A 303 -31.68 -37.52 -65.38
N PRO A 304 -30.90 -36.46 -65.09
CA PRO A 304 -31.09 -35.67 -63.87
C PRO A 304 -32.40 -34.89 -63.90
N ASP A 305 -33.16 -34.93 -62.81
CA ASP A 305 -34.32 -34.08 -62.59
C ASP A 305 -33.94 -32.59 -62.62
N ILE A 306 -34.91 -31.73 -62.93
CA ILE A 306 -34.70 -30.28 -63.04
C ILE A 306 -35.19 -29.60 -61.75
N VAL A 307 -34.38 -28.68 -61.21
CA VAL A 307 -34.76 -27.82 -60.08
C VAL A 307 -35.86 -26.85 -60.48
N VAL A 308 -36.91 -26.74 -59.67
CA VAL A 308 -37.96 -25.72 -59.85
C VAL A 308 -37.40 -24.36 -59.44
N MET A 309 -37.43 -23.43 -60.38
CA MET A 309 -37.00 -22.05 -60.19
C MET A 309 -38.22 -21.13 -60.29
N MET A 310 -38.48 -20.30 -59.28
CA MET A 310 -39.58 -19.32 -59.26
C MET A 310 -39.14 -18.06 -58.52
N ASP A 311 -39.56 -16.89 -59.00
CA ASP A 311 -39.43 -15.62 -58.28
C ASP A 311 -40.29 -15.64 -57.01
N LEU A 312 -39.67 -16.02 -55.87
CA LEU A 312 -40.37 -16.22 -54.59
C LEU A 312 -40.57 -14.91 -53.84
N ASP A 313 -39.71 -13.91 -54.05
CA ASP A 313 -39.73 -12.63 -53.35
C ASP A 313 -40.26 -11.46 -54.20
N GLY A 314 -40.49 -11.69 -55.49
CA GLY A 314 -41.02 -10.71 -56.44
C GLY A 314 -39.98 -9.71 -56.94
N ASP A 315 -38.68 -9.98 -56.75
CA ASP A 315 -37.57 -9.13 -57.16
C ASP A 315 -37.20 -9.28 -58.65
N GLY A 316 -37.81 -10.26 -59.33
CA GLY A 316 -37.60 -10.56 -60.74
C GLY A 316 -36.43 -11.50 -61.04
N THR A 317 -35.87 -12.15 -60.02
CA THR A 317 -34.92 -13.26 -60.13
C THR A 317 -35.61 -14.57 -59.76
N ASP A 318 -35.28 -15.67 -60.46
CA ASP A 318 -35.86 -16.97 -60.09
C ASP A 318 -35.04 -17.58 -58.94
N ASP A 319 -35.71 -17.98 -57.86
CA ASP A 319 -35.15 -18.69 -56.71
C ASP A 319 -35.41 -20.20 -56.78
N GLU A 320 -34.52 -21.01 -56.18
CA GLU A 320 -34.77 -22.44 -55.99
C GLU A 320 -35.96 -22.65 -55.05
N VAL A 321 -37.01 -23.30 -55.54
CA VAL A 321 -38.20 -23.61 -54.74
C VAL A 321 -37.88 -24.75 -53.77
N PRO A 322 -38.05 -24.60 -52.44
CA PRO A 322 -37.81 -25.68 -51.50
C PRO A 322 -38.83 -26.82 -51.61
N ASP A 323 -38.35 -28.06 -51.51
CA ASP A 323 -39.18 -29.22 -51.15
C ASP A 323 -39.29 -29.29 -49.62
N PHE A 324 -40.41 -28.80 -49.09
CA PHE A 324 -40.67 -28.77 -47.65
C PHE A 324 -40.75 -30.18 -47.02
N ASN A 325 -41.25 -31.18 -47.75
CA ASN A 325 -41.31 -32.55 -47.25
C ASN A 325 -39.92 -33.14 -47.09
N GLN A 326 -39.10 -32.97 -48.13
CA GLN A 326 -37.76 -33.52 -48.14
C GLN A 326 -36.81 -32.74 -47.23
N THR A 327 -36.99 -31.43 -47.11
CA THR A 327 -36.25 -30.58 -46.16
C THR A 327 -36.59 -30.94 -44.72
N LEU A 328 -37.87 -31.14 -44.39
CA LEU A 328 -38.28 -31.55 -43.04
C LEU A 328 -37.72 -32.90 -42.63
N VAL A 329 -37.76 -33.92 -43.51
CA VAL A 329 -37.25 -35.24 -43.13
C VAL A 329 -35.72 -35.26 -43.03
N ARG A 330 -35.00 -34.48 -43.85
CA ARG A 330 -33.54 -34.27 -43.66
C ARG A 330 -33.27 -33.66 -42.29
N ASP A 331 -34.02 -32.62 -41.95
CA ASP A 331 -33.84 -31.88 -40.73
C ASP A 331 -34.15 -32.72 -39.47
N LYS A 332 -35.29 -33.41 -39.45
CA LYS A 332 -35.64 -34.37 -38.39
C LYS A 332 -34.59 -35.47 -38.24
N ALA A 333 -34.07 -36.00 -39.34
CA ALA A 333 -33.04 -37.03 -39.33
C ALA A 333 -31.73 -36.54 -38.69
N LEU A 334 -31.18 -35.42 -39.17
CA LEU A 334 -29.95 -34.85 -38.63
C LEU A 334 -30.12 -34.40 -37.18
N HIS A 335 -31.21 -33.70 -36.85
CA HIS A 335 -31.54 -33.28 -35.49
C HIS A 335 -31.57 -34.46 -34.53
N THR A 336 -32.20 -35.57 -34.92
CA THR A 336 -32.26 -36.78 -34.08
C THR A 336 -30.90 -37.41 -33.88
N LYS A 337 -30.12 -37.60 -34.94
CA LYS A 337 -28.79 -38.26 -34.84
C LYS A 337 -27.81 -37.41 -34.05
N VAL A 338 -27.72 -36.11 -34.34
CA VAL A 338 -26.83 -35.17 -33.62
C VAL A 338 -27.30 -35.03 -32.17
N GLY A 339 -28.61 -34.91 -31.93
CA GLY A 339 -29.18 -34.81 -30.58
C GLY A 339 -28.92 -36.05 -29.73
N LEU A 340 -28.98 -37.26 -30.30
CA LEU A 340 -28.65 -38.50 -29.59
C LEU A 340 -27.19 -38.54 -29.16
N ILE A 341 -26.25 -38.23 -30.07
CA ILE A 341 -24.82 -38.19 -29.74
C ILE A 341 -24.55 -37.11 -28.69
N PHE A 342 -25.15 -35.94 -28.85
CA PHE A 342 -24.87 -34.79 -27.99
C PHE A 342 -25.46 -34.95 -26.59
N SER A 343 -26.77 -35.24 -26.48
CA SER A 343 -27.52 -35.11 -25.21
C SER A 343 -27.81 -36.42 -24.48
N ALA A 344 -27.75 -37.56 -25.15
CA ALA A 344 -28.04 -38.83 -24.47
C ALA A 344 -26.95 -39.17 -23.44
N PRO A 345 -27.25 -39.92 -22.37
CA PRO A 345 -26.22 -40.44 -21.47
C PRO A 345 -25.24 -41.37 -22.18
N ALA A 346 -24.03 -41.52 -21.63
CA ALA A 346 -22.99 -42.43 -22.15
C ALA A 346 -23.47 -43.87 -22.38
N LEU A 347 -24.38 -44.37 -21.52
CA LEU A 347 -24.99 -45.70 -21.68
C LEU A 347 -25.78 -45.87 -22.99
N LEU A 348 -26.26 -44.78 -23.57
CA LEU A 348 -26.97 -44.74 -24.85
C LEU A 348 -26.08 -44.26 -26.01
N GLY A 349 -24.78 -44.10 -25.77
CA GLY A 349 -23.80 -43.65 -26.77
C GLY A 349 -23.81 -42.13 -27.02
N GLY A 350 -24.19 -41.33 -26.02
CA GLY A 350 -24.10 -39.87 -26.09
C GLY A 350 -23.30 -39.24 -24.95
N HIS A 351 -23.21 -37.90 -24.94
CA HIS A 351 -22.28 -37.15 -24.09
C HIS A 351 -22.94 -36.26 -23.03
N SER A 352 -24.21 -36.48 -22.71
CA SER A 352 -24.97 -35.73 -21.69
C SER A 352 -24.95 -34.20 -21.87
N GLY A 353 -24.78 -33.70 -23.08
CA GLY A 353 -24.83 -32.28 -23.41
C GLY A 353 -26.19 -31.67 -23.08
N ASN A 354 -26.20 -30.39 -22.72
CA ASN A 354 -27.40 -29.64 -22.31
C ASN A 354 -28.10 -30.21 -21.07
N SER A 355 -27.35 -30.96 -20.24
CA SER A 355 -27.73 -31.25 -18.86
C SER A 355 -26.70 -30.64 -17.93
N ASP A 356 -27.20 -30.07 -16.83
CA ASP A 356 -26.36 -29.51 -15.79
C ASP A 356 -25.39 -30.57 -15.27
N VAL A 357 -24.14 -30.17 -15.04
CA VAL A 357 -23.19 -30.98 -14.29
C VAL A 357 -23.84 -31.36 -12.96
N ASP A 358 -23.97 -32.66 -12.72
CA ASP A 358 -24.28 -33.19 -11.40
C ASP A 358 -22.94 -33.46 -10.69
N PRO A 359 -22.49 -32.56 -9.80
CA PRO A 359 -21.21 -32.76 -9.13
C PRO A 359 -21.26 -33.95 -8.16
N SER A 360 -22.43 -34.53 -7.85
CA SER A 360 -22.52 -35.76 -7.07
C SER A 360 -22.23 -37.03 -7.88
N ASP A 361 -22.27 -36.92 -9.21
CA ASP A 361 -21.89 -37.96 -10.17
C ASP A 361 -20.42 -37.80 -10.57
N ASN A 362 -19.55 -38.46 -9.82
CA ASN A 362 -18.11 -38.40 -10.08
C ASN A 362 -17.75 -38.96 -11.46
N ASP A 363 -18.38 -40.06 -11.87
CA ASP A 363 -18.07 -40.74 -13.12
C ASP A 363 -18.56 -39.91 -14.31
N GLY A 364 -19.79 -39.40 -14.26
CA GLY A 364 -20.30 -38.48 -15.28
C GLY A 364 -19.51 -37.17 -15.36
N SER A 365 -19.03 -36.64 -14.22
CA SER A 365 -18.16 -35.46 -14.22
C SER A 365 -16.77 -35.77 -14.79
N ALA A 366 -16.23 -36.96 -14.56
CA ALA A 366 -14.96 -37.41 -15.14
C ALA A 366 -15.07 -37.56 -16.66
N ASP A 367 -16.15 -38.19 -17.16
CA ASP A 367 -16.43 -38.31 -18.59
C ASP A 367 -16.50 -36.93 -19.28
N ARG A 368 -17.17 -35.96 -18.65
CA ARG A 368 -17.24 -34.57 -19.15
C ARG A 368 -15.86 -33.92 -19.24
N MET A 369 -15.02 -34.11 -18.23
CA MET A 369 -13.66 -33.57 -18.25
C MET A 369 -12.78 -34.26 -19.29
N GLU A 370 -12.92 -35.57 -19.47
CA GLU A 370 -12.19 -36.32 -20.51
C GLU A 370 -12.59 -35.87 -21.91
N ASN A 371 -13.89 -35.70 -22.16
CA ASN A 371 -14.43 -35.15 -23.41
C ASN A 371 -13.87 -33.75 -23.72
N LEU A 372 -13.74 -32.90 -22.69
CA LEU A 372 -13.26 -31.53 -22.85
C LEU A 372 -11.74 -31.44 -23.02
N LEU A 373 -10.99 -32.19 -22.20
CA LEU A 373 -9.54 -32.02 -22.02
C LEU A 373 -8.71 -33.07 -22.77
N GLY A 374 -9.33 -34.15 -23.25
CA GLY A 374 -8.66 -35.22 -23.98
C GLY A 374 -7.72 -36.08 -23.13
N VAL A 375 -7.88 -36.06 -21.80
CA VAL A 375 -7.11 -36.87 -20.84
C VAL A 375 -8.07 -37.60 -19.91
N SER A 376 -7.76 -38.85 -19.57
CA SER A 376 -8.62 -39.64 -18.69
C SER A 376 -8.52 -39.20 -17.24
N PHE A 377 -9.68 -39.12 -16.56
CA PHE A 377 -9.80 -38.79 -15.14
C PHE A 377 -10.11 -40.02 -14.27
N ASP A 378 -9.85 -41.23 -14.78
CA ASP A 378 -9.98 -42.47 -14.03
C ASP A 378 -9.22 -42.42 -12.70
N GLY A 379 -9.93 -42.74 -11.61
CA GLY A 379 -9.36 -42.74 -10.25
C GLY A 379 -9.18 -41.37 -9.61
N VAL A 380 -9.58 -40.28 -10.27
CA VAL A 380 -9.63 -38.93 -9.70
C VAL A 380 -11.00 -38.69 -9.06
N ASN A 381 -11.00 -38.03 -7.89
CA ASN A 381 -12.24 -37.51 -7.30
C ASN A 381 -12.56 -36.15 -7.94
N VAL A 382 -13.21 -36.19 -9.09
CA VAL A 382 -13.58 -35.02 -9.89
C VAL A 382 -14.61 -34.15 -9.18
N THR A 383 -15.54 -34.75 -8.41
CA THR A 383 -16.44 -34.00 -7.53
C THR A 383 -15.68 -33.05 -6.62
N ASN A 384 -14.64 -33.56 -5.96
CA ASN A 384 -13.79 -32.76 -5.07
C ASN A 384 -13.00 -31.70 -5.86
N LEU A 385 -12.42 -32.07 -7.02
CA LEU A 385 -11.71 -31.13 -7.89
C LEU A 385 -12.59 -29.94 -8.32
N LEU A 386 -13.86 -30.20 -8.66
CA LEU A 386 -14.78 -29.18 -9.15
C LEU A 386 -15.40 -28.36 -8.02
N THR A 387 -15.81 -28.99 -6.91
CA THR A 387 -16.75 -28.37 -5.95
C THR A 387 -16.26 -28.32 -4.49
N ALA A 388 -15.01 -28.67 -4.21
CA ALA A 388 -14.47 -28.57 -2.85
C ALA A 388 -14.66 -27.17 -2.25
N GLY A 389 -15.20 -27.11 -1.03
CA GLY A 389 -15.46 -25.85 -0.33
C GLY A 389 -16.57 -24.99 -0.93
N HIS A 390 -17.39 -25.51 -1.86
CA HIS A 390 -18.51 -24.74 -2.42
C HIS A 390 -19.49 -24.29 -1.32
N LEU A 391 -19.90 -23.02 -1.37
CA LEU A 391 -20.68 -22.28 -0.37
C LEU A 391 -20.06 -22.17 1.03
N THR A 392 -18.77 -22.49 1.17
CA THR A 392 -17.99 -22.20 2.38
C THR A 392 -17.21 -20.90 2.20
N ASP A 393 -16.64 -20.36 3.29
CA ASP A 393 -15.85 -19.13 3.24
C ASP A 393 -14.57 -19.27 2.40
N ASN A 394 -14.06 -20.50 2.26
CA ASN A 394 -12.82 -20.83 1.55
C ASN A 394 -13.09 -21.88 0.46
N PRO A 395 -13.68 -21.50 -0.69
CA PRO A 395 -13.86 -22.41 -1.81
C PRO A 395 -12.49 -22.80 -2.38
N THR A 396 -12.30 -24.07 -2.74
CA THR A 396 -11.03 -24.56 -3.30
C THR A 396 -11.19 -25.28 -4.64
N GLY A 397 -12.39 -25.81 -4.93
CA GLY A 397 -12.69 -26.47 -6.19
C GLY A 397 -12.78 -25.48 -7.36
N LEU A 398 -12.53 -25.97 -8.58
CA LEU A 398 -12.44 -25.15 -9.80
C LEU A 398 -13.69 -24.32 -10.10
N ILE A 399 -14.88 -24.84 -9.83
CA ILE A 399 -16.15 -24.12 -10.01
C ILE A 399 -16.82 -23.81 -8.67
N ALA A 400 -16.07 -23.92 -7.56
CA ALA A 400 -16.56 -23.60 -6.23
C ALA A 400 -16.62 -22.08 -6.05
N THR A 401 -17.69 -21.61 -5.42
CA THR A 401 -17.92 -20.20 -5.06
C THR A 401 -18.30 -20.13 -3.59
N ASN A 402 -17.88 -19.09 -2.88
CA ASN A 402 -18.37 -18.84 -1.53
C ASN A 402 -19.85 -18.40 -1.56
N ALA A 403 -20.50 -18.39 -0.40
CA ALA A 403 -21.91 -17.99 -0.30
C ALA A 403 -22.15 -16.52 -0.69
N ALA A 404 -21.13 -15.67 -0.56
CA ALA A 404 -21.20 -14.24 -0.91
C ALA A 404 -21.01 -13.96 -2.42
N GLY A 405 -20.57 -14.93 -3.22
CA GLY A 405 -20.27 -14.76 -4.64
C GLY A 405 -19.04 -13.89 -4.92
N THR A 406 -18.12 -13.79 -3.96
CA THR A 406 -16.91 -12.95 -4.01
C THR A 406 -15.61 -13.75 -3.94
N GLY A 407 -15.67 -15.02 -3.53
CA GLY A 407 -14.55 -15.93 -3.46
C GLY A 407 -14.75 -17.09 -4.42
N PHE A 408 -13.72 -17.43 -5.20
CA PHE A 408 -13.77 -18.45 -6.25
C PHE A 408 -12.63 -19.45 -6.09
N GLY A 409 -12.95 -20.74 -5.99
CA GLY A 409 -11.96 -21.78 -5.76
C GLY A 409 -10.98 -22.00 -6.91
N ILE A 410 -11.33 -21.55 -8.12
CA ILE A 410 -10.39 -21.48 -9.26
C ILE A 410 -9.12 -20.69 -8.92
N ALA A 411 -9.25 -19.58 -8.18
CA ALA A 411 -8.12 -18.76 -7.77
C ALA A 411 -7.25 -19.50 -6.76
N THR A 412 -7.87 -20.23 -5.84
CA THR A 412 -7.15 -21.09 -4.88
C THR A 412 -6.41 -22.21 -5.61
N PHE A 413 -7.06 -22.92 -6.54
CA PHE A 413 -6.42 -23.98 -7.31
C PHE A 413 -5.20 -23.48 -8.10
N LEU A 414 -5.33 -22.35 -8.79
CA LEU A 414 -4.24 -21.76 -9.59
C LEU A 414 -3.13 -21.14 -8.73
N GLY A 415 -3.43 -20.79 -7.46
CA GLY A 415 -2.45 -20.27 -6.50
C GLY A 415 -1.58 -21.36 -5.85
N LEU A 416 -1.99 -22.64 -5.91
CA LEU A 416 -1.19 -23.74 -5.39
C LEU A 416 -0.01 -24.05 -6.31
N ASP A 417 1.15 -24.41 -5.72
CA ASP A 417 2.20 -25.03 -6.51
C ASP A 417 1.74 -26.41 -7.04
N ALA A 418 2.31 -26.84 -8.15
CA ALA A 418 1.89 -28.07 -8.84
C ALA A 418 1.94 -29.31 -7.92
N GLY A 419 2.93 -29.41 -7.02
CA GLY A 419 3.06 -30.55 -6.11
C GLY A 419 1.92 -30.59 -5.08
N THR A 420 1.60 -29.44 -4.51
CA THR A 420 0.48 -29.29 -3.57
C THR A 420 -0.86 -29.52 -4.25
N ALA A 421 -1.08 -28.97 -5.45
CA ALA A 421 -2.32 -29.20 -6.21
C ALA A 421 -2.52 -30.69 -6.57
N MET A 422 -1.49 -31.35 -7.12
CA MET A 422 -1.54 -32.77 -7.46
C MET A 422 -1.84 -33.65 -6.25
N SER A 423 -1.19 -33.38 -5.10
CA SER A 423 -1.43 -34.15 -3.88
C SER A 423 -2.81 -33.90 -3.26
N THR A 424 -3.30 -32.66 -3.32
CA THR A 424 -4.62 -32.28 -2.77
C THR A 424 -5.77 -32.90 -3.55
N TYR A 425 -5.67 -32.90 -4.89
CA TYR A 425 -6.75 -33.35 -5.77
C TYR A 425 -6.54 -34.76 -6.35
N GLY A 426 -5.42 -35.42 -6.02
CA GLY A 426 -5.11 -36.76 -6.51
C GLY A 426 -4.82 -36.81 -8.01
N LEU A 427 -4.22 -35.75 -8.57
CA LEU A 427 -3.96 -35.63 -10.00
C LEU A 427 -2.57 -36.18 -10.37
N THR A 428 -2.49 -36.80 -11.54
CA THR A 428 -1.22 -37.01 -12.25
C THR A 428 -0.72 -35.69 -12.84
N MET A 429 0.55 -35.63 -13.24
CA MET A 429 1.14 -34.46 -13.89
C MET A 429 0.41 -34.08 -15.20
N GLU A 430 -0.03 -35.08 -15.96
CA GLU A 430 -0.76 -34.88 -17.21
C GLU A 430 -2.17 -34.30 -16.95
N GLN A 431 -2.91 -34.89 -16.01
CA GLN A 431 -4.22 -34.38 -15.59
C GLN A 431 -4.13 -32.97 -15.00
N TYR A 432 -3.13 -32.69 -14.17
CA TYR A 432 -2.86 -31.36 -13.64
C TYR A 432 -2.56 -30.36 -14.75
N GLY A 433 -1.68 -30.70 -15.69
CA GLY A 433 -1.33 -29.81 -16.80
C GLY A 433 -2.53 -29.43 -17.66
N ALA A 434 -3.40 -30.41 -17.99
CA ALA A 434 -4.62 -30.16 -18.75
C ALA A 434 -5.64 -29.31 -17.96
N THR A 435 -5.85 -29.65 -16.69
CA THR A 435 -6.80 -28.94 -15.80
C THR A 435 -6.36 -27.50 -15.53
N ALA A 436 -5.09 -27.31 -15.18
CA ALA A 436 -4.51 -25.98 -14.93
C ALA A 436 -4.48 -25.14 -16.21
N GLY A 437 -4.18 -25.75 -17.37
CA GLY A 437 -4.23 -25.08 -18.66
C GLY A 437 -5.63 -24.57 -19.00
N TRP A 438 -6.67 -25.38 -18.77
CA TRP A 438 -8.07 -25.00 -18.97
C TRP A 438 -8.50 -23.85 -18.04
N ALA A 439 -8.26 -24.00 -16.73
CA ALA A 439 -8.61 -22.98 -15.74
C ALA A 439 -7.84 -21.66 -15.97
N ALA A 440 -6.53 -21.73 -16.18
CA ALA A 440 -5.70 -20.56 -16.45
C ALA A 440 -6.09 -19.88 -17.77
N GLY A 441 -6.45 -20.65 -18.80
CA GLY A 441 -6.88 -20.12 -20.09
C GLY A 441 -8.05 -19.14 -19.95
N TRP A 442 -9.05 -19.49 -19.14
CA TRP A 442 -10.18 -18.61 -18.86
C TRP A 442 -9.80 -17.39 -18.00
N VAL A 443 -9.14 -17.59 -16.85
CA VAL A 443 -8.80 -16.49 -15.91
C VAL A 443 -7.84 -15.49 -16.55
N THR A 444 -6.86 -15.96 -17.31
CA THR A 444 -5.84 -15.11 -17.97
C THR A 444 -6.29 -14.57 -19.32
N SER A 445 -7.57 -14.74 -19.69
CA SER A 445 -8.17 -14.19 -20.91
C SER A 445 -7.59 -14.73 -22.23
N VAL A 446 -6.96 -15.90 -22.20
CA VAL A 446 -6.52 -16.64 -23.39
C VAL A 446 -7.71 -17.30 -24.08
N THR A 447 -8.64 -17.84 -23.29
CA THR A 447 -9.90 -18.43 -23.77
C THR A 447 -10.98 -17.37 -23.85
N SER A 448 -11.85 -17.46 -24.87
CA SER A 448 -12.98 -16.55 -25.07
C SER A 448 -14.25 -17.33 -25.38
N VAL A 449 -15.39 -16.84 -24.89
CA VAL A 449 -16.72 -17.35 -25.27
C VAL A 449 -17.14 -16.79 -26.62
N GLN A 450 -17.85 -17.59 -27.42
CA GLN A 450 -18.47 -17.16 -28.67
C GLN A 450 -19.81 -16.48 -28.39
N LEU A 451 -19.91 -15.17 -28.62
CA LEU A 451 -21.13 -14.41 -28.36
C LEU A 451 -22.27 -14.75 -29.33
N GLY A 452 -21.96 -15.33 -30.49
CA GLY A 452 -22.98 -15.85 -31.42
C GLY A 452 -23.95 -16.83 -30.75
N LEU A 453 -23.48 -17.62 -29.77
CA LEU A 453 -24.33 -18.54 -29.00
C LEU A 453 -25.24 -17.83 -27.98
N LEU A 454 -24.95 -16.56 -27.68
CA LEU A 454 -25.67 -15.71 -26.73
C LEU A 454 -26.46 -14.60 -27.44
N GLY A 455 -26.58 -14.65 -28.78
CA GLY A 455 -27.28 -13.64 -29.59
C GLY A 455 -26.45 -12.39 -29.93
N GLY A 456 -25.16 -12.38 -29.61
CA GLY A 456 -24.19 -11.34 -29.98
C GLY A 456 -23.34 -11.69 -31.21
N ILE A 457 -22.27 -10.92 -31.42
CA ILE A 457 -21.29 -11.12 -32.51
C ILE A 457 -19.88 -11.07 -31.91
N GLY A 458 -18.97 -11.90 -32.40
CA GLY A 458 -17.59 -11.96 -31.96
C GLY A 458 -17.41 -12.79 -30.68
N THR A 459 -16.32 -12.52 -29.98
CA THR A 459 -15.91 -13.26 -28.78
C THR A 459 -15.71 -12.35 -27.59
N MET A 460 -15.82 -12.91 -26.38
CA MET A 460 -15.52 -12.22 -25.13
C MET A 460 -14.64 -13.06 -24.22
N ASN A 461 -13.53 -12.49 -23.75
CA ASN A 461 -12.70 -13.07 -22.69
C ASN A 461 -12.94 -12.39 -21.33
N ALA A 462 -12.30 -12.89 -20.27
CA ALA A 462 -12.51 -12.40 -18.92
C ALA A 462 -12.14 -10.91 -18.75
N ALA A 463 -11.04 -10.44 -19.37
CA ALA A 463 -10.64 -9.03 -19.33
C ALA A 463 -11.65 -8.13 -20.05
N GLN A 464 -12.16 -8.55 -21.20
CA GLN A 464 -13.22 -7.83 -21.91
C GLN A 464 -14.51 -7.78 -21.08
N PHE A 465 -14.88 -8.88 -20.43
CA PHE A 465 -16.03 -8.93 -19.52
C PHE A 465 -15.87 -7.92 -18.37
N VAL A 466 -14.71 -7.85 -17.73
CA VAL A 466 -14.42 -6.84 -16.70
C VAL A 466 -14.58 -5.42 -17.23
N ASN A 467 -14.00 -5.13 -18.39
CA ASN A 467 -14.08 -3.78 -18.96
C ASN A 467 -15.53 -3.37 -19.28
N ILE A 468 -16.34 -4.29 -19.82
CA ILE A 468 -17.76 -4.05 -20.10
C ILE A 468 -18.52 -3.84 -18.80
N THR A 469 -18.39 -4.76 -17.85
CA THR A 469 -19.19 -4.75 -16.60
C THR A 469 -18.78 -3.67 -15.61
N PHE A 470 -17.53 -3.20 -15.65
CA PHE A 470 -17.12 -2.04 -14.87
C PHE A 470 -17.82 -0.77 -15.37
N GLY A 471 -17.92 -0.61 -16.70
CA GLY A 471 -18.44 0.57 -17.37
C GLY A 471 -19.93 0.56 -17.71
N GLY A 472 -20.60 -0.59 -17.61
CA GLY A 472 -21.94 -0.81 -18.14
C GLY A 472 -22.63 -2.05 -17.55
N GLU A 473 -23.67 -2.53 -18.25
CA GLU A 473 -24.49 -3.67 -17.83
C GLU A 473 -23.78 -5.01 -18.07
N ASP A 474 -24.06 -6.02 -17.23
CA ASP A 474 -23.64 -7.40 -17.47
C ASP A 474 -24.27 -7.92 -18.78
N PRO A 475 -23.45 -8.20 -19.82
CA PRO A 475 -23.96 -8.59 -21.13
C PRO A 475 -24.52 -10.03 -21.16
N ILE A 476 -24.33 -10.81 -20.10
CA ILE A 476 -24.76 -12.20 -19.99
C ILE A 476 -25.99 -12.32 -19.08
N ASN A 477 -25.93 -11.73 -17.89
CA ASN A 477 -26.99 -11.89 -16.87
C ASN A 477 -27.93 -10.68 -16.75
N GLY A 478 -27.57 -9.54 -17.35
CA GLY A 478 -28.23 -8.26 -17.13
C GLY A 478 -27.93 -7.66 -15.74
N GLY A 479 -28.33 -6.40 -15.54
CA GLY A 479 -28.04 -5.65 -14.32
C GLY A 479 -26.58 -5.23 -14.19
N TYR A 480 -26.19 -4.74 -13.01
CA TYR A 480 -24.88 -4.15 -12.79
C TYR A 480 -24.13 -4.85 -11.66
N LEU A 481 -22.81 -4.97 -11.79
CA LEU A 481 -21.98 -5.48 -10.69
C LEU A 481 -21.91 -4.45 -9.55
N THR A 482 -21.80 -4.93 -8.30
CA THR A 482 -21.75 -4.06 -7.11
C THR A 482 -20.56 -3.10 -7.14
N ASN A 483 -19.38 -3.59 -7.52
CA ASN A 483 -18.14 -2.81 -7.57
C ASN A 483 -17.85 -2.32 -9.01
N SER A 484 -18.87 -1.74 -9.65
CA SER A 484 -18.81 -1.11 -10.97
C SER A 484 -19.28 0.35 -10.89
N LEU A 485 -19.15 1.12 -11.98
CA LEU A 485 -19.58 2.53 -12.01
C LEU A 485 -21.07 2.70 -11.68
N ASN A 486 -21.91 1.73 -12.05
CA ASN A 486 -23.34 1.78 -11.74
C ASN A 486 -23.69 1.27 -10.32
N MET A 487 -22.71 0.76 -9.57
CA MET A 487 -22.83 0.35 -8.17
C MET A 487 -24.02 -0.58 -7.90
N GLY A 488 -24.16 -1.67 -8.67
CA GLY A 488 -25.30 -2.58 -8.53
C GLY A 488 -26.65 -1.98 -8.92
N GLY A 489 -26.67 -0.89 -9.70
CA GLY A 489 -27.87 -0.14 -10.05
C GLY A 489 -28.24 0.96 -9.05
N LEU A 490 -27.36 1.27 -8.08
CA LEU A 490 -27.56 2.36 -7.11
C LEU A 490 -27.19 3.73 -7.70
N TRP A 491 -26.40 3.79 -8.77
CA TRP A 491 -26.18 5.02 -9.51
C TRP A 491 -27.49 5.51 -10.17
N GLY A 492 -27.73 6.82 -10.19
CA GLY A 492 -29.00 7.42 -10.61
C GLY A 492 -30.06 7.50 -9.51
N THR A 493 -29.80 6.94 -8.33
CA THR A 493 -30.74 6.93 -7.20
C THR A 493 -30.40 7.99 -6.15
N ALA A 494 -31.33 8.25 -5.23
CA ALA A 494 -31.10 9.16 -4.11
C ALA A 494 -30.05 8.65 -3.11
N LEU A 495 -29.75 7.34 -3.10
CA LEU A 495 -28.82 6.73 -2.15
C LEU A 495 -27.36 7.12 -2.41
N THR A 496 -27.02 7.43 -3.65
CA THR A 496 -25.67 7.86 -4.06
C THR A 496 -25.59 9.38 -4.27
N GLY A 497 -26.66 10.12 -3.93
CA GLY A 497 -26.75 11.56 -4.20
C GLY A 497 -26.87 11.92 -5.70
N SER A 498 -27.12 10.94 -6.57
CA SER A 498 -27.15 11.08 -8.03
C SER A 498 -28.56 10.97 -8.62
N SER A 499 -29.60 11.30 -7.84
CA SER A 499 -30.99 11.11 -8.25
C SER A 499 -31.31 11.73 -9.61
N GLY A 500 -31.76 10.89 -10.55
CA GLY A 500 -32.11 11.30 -11.90
C GLY A 500 -30.95 11.33 -12.91
N ALA A 501 -29.74 10.96 -12.48
CA ALA A 501 -28.64 10.68 -13.40
C ALA A 501 -28.94 9.42 -14.23
N PRO A 502 -28.61 9.41 -15.54
CA PRO A 502 -28.71 8.19 -16.34
C PRO A 502 -27.66 7.17 -15.92
N ALA A 503 -27.94 5.88 -16.17
CA ALA A 503 -26.96 4.82 -16.02
C ALA A 503 -25.71 5.14 -16.87
N VAL A 504 -24.55 4.82 -16.32
CA VAL A 504 -23.28 4.91 -17.05
C VAL A 504 -23.23 3.75 -18.04
N ASP A 505 -22.88 4.07 -19.28
CA ASP A 505 -22.60 3.11 -20.34
C ASP A 505 -21.34 3.58 -21.07
N LEU A 506 -20.21 3.01 -20.67
CA LEU A 506 -18.89 3.43 -21.09
C LEU A 506 -18.32 2.48 -22.14
N ASP A 507 -17.65 3.03 -23.16
CA ASP A 507 -16.90 2.21 -24.12
C ASP A 507 -15.89 1.30 -23.39
N PRO A 508 -15.86 -0.02 -23.68
CA PRO A 508 -14.99 -0.95 -22.96
C PRO A 508 -13.49 -0.63 -23.04
N ALA A 509 -13.01 0.01 -24.12
CA ALA A 509 -11.60 0.41 -24.19
C ALA A 509 -11.31 1.56 -23.22
N LEU A 510 -12.27 2.47 -23.04
CA LEU A 510 -12.15 3.58 -22.09
C LEU A 510 -12.26 3.10 -20.63
N ALA A 511 -13.15 2.15 -20.34
CA ALA A 511 -13.20 1.46 -19.06
C ALA A 511 -11.88 0.74 -18.75
N GLY A 512 -11.32 0.04 -19.73
CA GLY A 512 -10.00 -0.58 -19.63
C GLY A 512 -8.89 0.42 -19.35
N ASN A 513 -8.91 1.62 -19.96
CA ASN A 513 -7.95 2.68 -19.68
C ASN A 513 -8.09 3.25 -18.26
N ILE A 514 -9.32 3.39 -17.74
CA ILE A 514 -9.56 3.82 -16.34
C ILE A 514 -8.99 2.80 -15.35
N LEU A 515 -9.15 1.51 -15.62
CA LEU A 515 -8.70 0.45 -14.72
C LEU A 515 -7.19 0.19 -14.84
N TYR A 516 -6.67 0.09 -16.06
CA TYR A 516 -5.36 -0.50 -16.37
C TYR A 516 -4.43 0.40 -17.18
N GLY A 517 -4.84 1.62 -17.54
CA GLY A 517 -3.95 2.59 -18.20
C GLY A 517 -2.81 3.06 -17.29
N ASP A 518 -1.98 3.99 -17.79
CA ASP A 518 -0.80 4.48 -17.03
C ASP A 518 -1.18 5.12 -15.68
N LEU A 519 -2.38 5.70 -15.59
CA LEU A 519 -2.98 6.22 -14.35
C LEU A 519 -4.16 5.37 -13.87
N GLY A 520 -4.15 4.09 -14.24
CA GLY A 520 -5.23 3.15 -13.99
C GLY A 520 -5.45 2.91 -12.50
N LEU A 521 -6.71 2.77 -12.09
CA LEU A 521 -7.12 2.59 -10.70
C LEU A 521 -6.65 1.28 -10.06
N THR A 522 -6.26 0.29 -10.87
CA THR A 522 -5.67 -0.97 -10.37
C THR A 522 -4.18 -0.83 -10.01
N THR A 523 -3.57 0.31 -10.35
CA THR A 523 -2.16 0.61 -10.06
C THR A 523 -2.02 1.41 -8.77
N SER A 524 -0.92 1.23 -8.05
CA SER A 524 -0.62 2.02 -6.84
C SER A 524 -0.48 3.51 -7.18
N THR A 525 0.16 3.85 -8.29
CA THR A 525 0.31 5.23 -8.77
C THR A 525 -1.03 5.87 -9.12
N GLY A 526 -1.85 5.20 -9.94
CA GLY A 526 -3.13 5.74 -10.39
C GLY A 526 -4.15 5.90 -9.26
N ALA A 527 -4.30 4.88 -8.41
CA ALA A 527 -5.17 4.96 -7.24
C ALA A 527 -4.66 6.02 -6.23
N GLY A 528 -3.36 6.04 -5.95
CA GLY A 528 -2.74 7.03 -5.06
C GLY A 528 -2.92 8.46 -5.57
N LEU A 529 -2.77 8.68 -6.88
CA LEU A 529 -3.05 9.96 -7.53
C LEU A 529 -4.51 10.36 -7.40
N PHE A 530 -5.44 9.44 -7.67
CA PHE A 530 -6.87 9.71 -7.60
C PHE A 530 -7.28 10.10 -6.18
N LEU A 531 -6.83 9.35 -5.18
CA LEU A 531 -7.09 9.64 -3.77
C LEU A 531 -6.43 10.94 -3.32
N TYR A 532 -5.19 11.20 -3.74
CA TYR A 532 -4.56 12.51 -3.48
C TYR A 532 -5.40 13.64 -4.09
N GLY A 533 -5.90 13.47 -5.31
CA GLY A 533 -6.80 14.41 -5.97
C GLY A 533 -8.07 14.70 -5.16
N GLU A 534 -8.76 13.65 -4.74
CA GLU A 534 -9.98 13.75 -3.93
C GLU A 534 -9.73 14.40 -2.56
N LEU A 535 -8.62 14.05 -1.90
CA LEU A 535 -8.32 14.49 -0.53
C LEU A 535 -7.64 15.86 -0.46
N SER A 536 -6.88 16.26 -1.49
CA SER A 536 -6.19 17.56 -1.56
C SER A 536 -6.95 18.61 -2.36
N GLY A 537 -7.86 18.20 -3.25
CA GLY A 537 -8.51 19.09 -4.20
C GLY A 537 -7.59 19.55 -5.34
N MET A 538 -6.39 18.99 -5.47
CA MET A 538 -5.38 19.33 -6.48
C MET A 538 -4.69 18.07 -7.02
N THR A 539 -4.07 18.14 -8.20
CA THR A 539 -3.07 17.16 -8.61
C THR A 539 -1.74 17.43 -7.89
N PRO A 540 -0.84 16.43 -7.74
CA PRO A 540 0.54 16.72 -7.38
C PRO A 540 1.19 17.64 -8.44
N PRO A 541 2.30 18.32 -8.11
CA PRO A 541 3.04 19.23 -9.00
C PRO A 541 3.81 18.48 -10.09
N ILE A 542 3.09 17.71 -10.91
CA ILE A 542 3.63 16.93 -12.03
C ILE A 542 2.99 17.34 -13.34
N ASP A 543 3.77 17.30 -14.40
CA ASP A 543 3.28 17.38 -15.77
C ASP A 543 2.95 15.97 -16.24
N PHE A 544 1.66 15.67 -16.44
CA PHE A 544 1.19 14.33 -16.82
C PHE A 544 1.56 13.91 -18.25
N THR A 545 2.18 14.78 -19.04
CA THR A 545 2.69 14.44 -20.38
C THR A 545 4.16 14.05 -20.32
N THR A 546 4.95 14.76 -19.51
CA THR A 546 6.41 14.56 -19.40
C THR A 546 6.83 13.75 -18.18
N MET A 547 5.92 13.56 -17.21
CA MET A 547 6.15 12.99 -15.88
C MET A 547 7.21 13.74 -15.06
N GLY A 548 7.57 14.97 -15.47
CA GLY A 548 8.47 15.86 -14.74
C GLY A 548 7.72 16.87 -13.86
N PRO A 549 8.45 17.82 -13.23
CA PRO A 549 7.83 18.89 -12.45
C PRO A 549 6.85 19.72 -13.29
N GLY A 550 5.64 19.93 -12.77
CA GLY A 550 4.56 20.64 -13.45
C GLY A 550 3.75 21.51 -12.50
N THR A 551 2.87 22.34 -13.05
CA THR A 551 1.97 23.17 -12.23
C THR A 551 0.78 22.32 -11.76
N PRO A 552 0.48 22.25 -10.45
CA PRO A 552 -0.72 21.59 -9.95
C PRO A 552 -2.00 22.12 -10.62
N MET A 553 -2.90 21.21 -10.96
CA MET A 553 -4.23 21.53 -11.47
C MET A 553 -5.27 21.28 -10.39
N THR A 554 -6.35 22.07 -10.36
CA THR A 554 -7.49 21.79 -9.49
C THR A 554 -8.09 20.43 -9.82
N TRP A 555 -8.34 19.60 -8.81
CA TRP A 555 -9.02 18.32 -8.96
C TRP A 555 -10.52 18.56 -9.17
N ASN A 556 -10.95 18.46 -10.43
CA ASN A 556 -12.32 18.70 -10.85
C ASN A 556 -12.68 17.85 -12.08
N THR A 557 -13.92 17.92 -12.53
CA THR A 557 -14.42 17.16 -13.68
C THR A 557 -13.58 17.36 -14.96
N SER A 558 -13.09 18.58 -15.22
CA SER A 558 -12.25 18.83 -16.40
C SER A 558 -10.92 18.10 -16.32
N THR A 559 -10.28 18.14 -15.14
CA THR A 559 -8.98 17.49 -14.91
C THR A 559 -9.12 15.98 -14.99
N ILE A 560 -10.14 15.39 -14.33
CA ILE A 560 -10.39 13.94 -14.35
C ILE A 560 -10.72 13.48 -15.78
N SER A 561 -11.58 14.23 -16.50
CA SER A 561 -11.88 13.94 -17.91
C SER A 561 -10.62 13.89 -18.75
N MET A 562 -9.71 14.86 -18.61
CA MET A 562 -8.44 14.88 -19.33
C MET A 562 -7.55 13.67 -19.01
N LEU A 563 -7.40 13.32 -17.73
CA LEU A 563 -6.52 12.23 -17.29
C LEU A 563 -7.01 10.85 -17.76
N TYR A 564 -8.32 10.67 -17.87
CA TYR A 564 -8.95 9.39 -18.21
C TYR A 564 -9.50 9.31 -19.65
N GLY A 565 -8.99 10.13 -20.57
CA GLY A 565 -9.28 9.98 -22.00
C GLY A 565 -10.59 10.61 -22.49
N GLY A 566 -11.08 11.65 -21.81
CA GLY A 566 -12.22 12.46 -22.24
C GLY A 566 -13.58 11.97 -21.76
N ILE A 567 -13.65 11.31 -20.59
CA ILE A 567 -14.91 10.82 -20.00
C ILE A 567 -15.84 11.97 -19.59
N ASP A 568 -17.15 11.73 -19.65
CA ASP A 568 -18.16 12.74 -19.39
C ASP A 568 -18.43 12.97 -17.89
N ALA A 569 -19.16 14.04 -17.56
CA ALA A 569 -19.41 14.44 -16.19
C ALA A 569 -20.22 13.43 -15.37
N ASN A 570 -21.13 12.66 -15.99
CA ASN A 570 -21.91 11.62 -15.33
C ASN A 570 -21.00 10.47 -14.90
N THR A 571 -20.18 9.97 -15.84
CA THR A 571 -19.19 8.91 -15.60
C THR A 571 -18.19 9.32 -14.51
N ILE A 572 -17.71 10.57 -14.54
CA ILE A 572 -16.81 11.08 -13.50
C ILE A 572 -17.51 11.13 -12.14
N GLY A 573 -18.77 11.56 -12.08
CA GLY A 573 -19.54 11.53 -10.84
C GLY A 573 -19.60 10.12 -10.25
N ALA A 574 -19.94 9.13 -11.08
CA ALA A 574 -20.01 7.73 -10.68
C ALA A 574 -18.65 7.20 -10.20
N LEU A 575 -17.58 7.50 -10.93
CA LEU A 575 -16.21 7.11 -10.61
C LEU A 575 -15.77 7.63 -9.24
N ARG A 576 -16.00 8.92 -8.97
CA ARG A 576 -15.65 9.55 -7.69
C ARG A 576 -16.45 8.95 -6.54
N THR A 577 -17.75 8.73 -6.74
CA THR A 577 -18.61 8.10 -5.73
C THR A 577 -18.19 6.66 -5.44
N LEU A 578 -17.91 5.85 -6.47
CA LEU A 578 -17.42 4.48 -6.33
C LEU A 578 -16.10 4.44 -5.54
N MET A 579 -15.13 5.25 -5.95
CA MET A 579 -13.79 5.26 -5.35
C MET A 579 -13.82 5.71 -3.89
N MET A 580 -14.49 6.83 -3.59
CA MET A 580 -14.47 7.40 -2.23
C MET A 580 -15.45 6.77 -1.26
N GLY A 581 -16.56 6.23 -1.75
CA GLY A 581 -17.58 5.56 -0.93
C GLY A 581 -17.30 4.06 -0.82
N PRO A 582 -17.91 3.21 -1.67
CA PRO A 582 -17.83 1.76 -1.53
C PRO A 582 -16.41 1.19 -1.48
N ILE A 583 -15.45 1.77 -2.21
CA ILE A 583 -14.08 1.22 -2.25
C ILE A 583 -13.24 1.73 -1.06
N PHE A 584 -12.90 3.03 -1.03
CA PHE A 584 -12.00 3.59 -0.03
C PHE A 584 -12.64 3.74 1.36
N GLY A 585 -13.95 4.03 1.41
CA GLY A 585 -14.68 4.22 2.66
C GLY A 585 -15.05 2.91 3.35
N ASP A 586 -15.37 1.87 2.57
CA ASP A 586 -15.96 0.64 3.11
C ASP A 586 -15.13 -0.62 2.81
N PHE A 587 -14.90 -0.94 1.53
CA PHE A 587 -14.27 -2.21 1.12
C PHE A 587 -12.82 -2.34 1.60
N VAL A 588 -11.98 -1.33 1.39
CA VAL A 588 -10.55 -1.41 1.76
C VAL A 588 -10.36 -1.50 3.28
N PRO A 589 -11.00 -0.65 4.11
CA PRO A 589 -10.94 -0.82 5.56
C PRO A 589 -11.45 -2.18 6.04
N GLY A 590 -12.54 -2.69 5.45
CA GLY A 590 -13.07 -4.02 5.77
C GLY A 590 -12.08 -5.13 5.42
N PHE A 591 -11.49 -5.07 4.22
CA PHE A 591 -10.47 -6.01 3.77
C PHE A 591 -9.25 -6.02 4.70
N LEU A 592 -8.78 -4.85 5.14
CA LEU A 592 -7.64 -4.76 6.07
C LEU A 592 -7.96 -5.38 7.44
N GLN A 593 -9.18 -5.15 7.95
CA GLN A 593 -9.64 -5.72 9.22
C GLN A 593 -9.83 -7.24 9.12
N ASP A 594 -10.51 -7.72 8.09
CA ASP A 594 -10.85 -9.14 7.94
C ASP A 594 -9.63 -9.99 7.58
N SER A 595 -8.72 -9.47 6.76
CA SER A 595 -7.57 -10.22 6.26
C SER A 595 -6.35 -10.14 7.17
N PHE A 596 -6.16 -9.03 7.89
CA PHE A 596 -4.95 -8.76 8.67
C PHE A 596 -5.22 -8.48 10.15
N GLY A 597 -6.48 -8.30 10.56
CA GLY A 597 -6.82 -7.86 11.92
C GLY A 597 -6.41 -6.41 12.21
N SER A 598 -6.00 -5.65 11.19
CA SER A 598 -5.59 -4.25 11.36
C SER A 598 -6.80 -3.37 11.55
N THR A 599 -6.81 -2.54 12.59
CA THR A 599 -7.96 -1.69 12.95
C THR A 599 -7.56 -0.22 13.03
N PRO A 600 -8.51 0.74 12.90
CA PRO A 600 -8.22 2.17 13.00
C PRO A 600 -7.67 2.63 14.36
N TYR A 601 -7.90 1.87 15.43
CA TYR A 601 -7.43 2.19 16.78
C TYR A 601 -6.83 0.94 17.42
N LEU A 602 -5.67 1.08 18.07
CA LEU A 602 -4.99 -0.01 18.75
C LEU A 602 -4.91 0.26 20.25
N THR A 603 -4.94 -0.81 21.04
CA THR A 603 -4.71 -0.77 22.49
C THR A 603 -3.51 -1.62 22.82
N GLN A 604 -2.44 -0.99 23.28
CA GLN A 604 -1.16 -1.63 23.61
C GLN A 604 -0.41 -0.81 24.66
N SER A 605 0.68 -1.35 25.21
CA SER A 605 1.49 -0.59 26.18
C SER A 605 2.18 0.61 25.54
N VAL A 606 2.54 1.60 26.35
CA VAL A 606 3.32 2.75 25.87
C VAL A 606 4.69 2.32 25.34
N SER A 607 5.31 1.31 25.94
CA SER A 607 6.56 0.71 25.43
C SER A 607 6.39 0.14 24.02
N SER A 608 5.27 -0.53 23.71
CA SER A 608 5.01 -1.00 22.34
C SER A 608 4.83 0.15 21.37
N TRP A 609 4.11 1.21 21.75
CA TRP A 609 3.97 2.40 20.90
C TRP A 609 5.30 3.10 20.62
N LEU A 610 6.12 3.28 21.65
CA LEU A 610 7.39 4.00 21.53
C LEU A 610 8.42 3.19 20.77
N PHE A 611 8.66 1.93 21.17
CA PHE A 611 9.86 1.21 20.79
C PHE A 611 9.62 0.03 19.86
N GLY A 612 8.37 -0.33 19.56
CA GLY A 612 8.11 -1.42 18.62
C GLY A 612 6.75 -2.07 18.76
N TRP A 613 6.00 -2.11 17.66
CA TRP A 613 4.90 -3.04 17.47
C TRP A 613 4.95 -3.68 16.09
N HIS A 614 4.43 -4.90 16.00
CA HIS A 614 4.32 -5.64 14.75
C HIS A 614 3.02 -5.25 14.04
N ASP A 615 3.13 -4.89 12.76
CA ASP A 615 2.03 -4.56 11.88
C ASP A 615 1.89 -5.64 10.79
N PRO A 616 0.82 -6.44 10.83
CA PRO A 616 0.63 -7.57 9.91
C PRO A 616 0.54 -7.17 8.43
N VAL A 617 0.05 -5.96 8.14
CA VAL A 617 -0.05 -5.45 6.75
C VAL A 617 1.35 -5.18 6.22
N SER A 618 2.20 -4.52 6.99
CA SER A 618 3.60 -4.23 6.63
C SER A 618 4.40 -5.53 6.53
N ALA A 619 4.16 -6.50 7.41
CA ALA A 619 4.77 -7.83 7.31
C ALA A 619 4.38 -8.53 6.01
N PHE A 620 3.10 -8.52 5.66
CA PHE A 620 2.62 -9.08 4.39
C PHE A 620 3.23 -8.39 3.17
N LEU A 621 3.36 -7.06 3.18
CA LEU A 621 3.99 -6.32 2.09
C LEU A 621 5.48 -6.68 1.94
N ALA A 622 6.17 -6.99 3.05
CA ALA A 622 7.59 -7.32 3.04
C ALA A 622 7.88 -8.80 2.70
N SER A 623 7.09 -9.76 3.21
CA SER A 623 7.38 -11.19 3.09
C SER A 623 6.30 -12.00 2.36
N GLY A 624 5.13 -11.42 2.09
CA GLY A 624 3.95 -12.14 1.63
C GLY A 624 3.24 -12.94 2.73
N ASN A 625 3.69 -12.84 4.00
CA ASN A 625 3.08 -13.52 5.15
C ASN A 625 2.81 -12.51 6.28
N PRO A 626 1.55 -12.26 6.65
CA PRO A 626 1.22 -11.29 7.70
C PRO A 626 1.65 -11.74 9.10
N MET A 627 1.98 -13.02 9.28
CA MET A 627 2.44 -13.61 10.54
C MET A 627 3.97 -13.71 10.61
N ASP A 628 4.70 -13.19 9.63
CA ASP A 628 6.16 -13.17 9.66
C ASP A 628 6.64 -12.12 10.65
N MET A 629 7.10 -12.60 11.83
CA MET A 629 7.61 -11.75 12.90
C MET A 629 9.00 -11.20 12.62
N SER A 630 9.69 -11.59 11.54
CA SER A 630 11.03 -11.05 11.20
C SER A 630 10.97 -9.68 10.50
N VAL A 631 9.79 -9.28 10.03
CA VAL A 631 9.55 -8.05 9.27
C VAL A 631 8.25 -7.38 9.74
N GLY A 632 7.98 -6.16 9.27
CA GLY A 632 6.72 -5.46 9.56
C GLY A 632 6.66 -4.78 10.93
N TRP A 633 7.82 -4.42 11.49
CA TRP A 633 7.88 -3.67 12.75
C TRP A 633 7.84 -2.17 12.51
N SER A 634 7.16 -1.45 13.40
CA SER A 634 7.07 0.01 13.43
C SER A 634 7.41 0.53 14.82
N SER A 635 7.99 1.72 14.92
CA SER A 635 8.31 2.38 16.19
C SER A 635 8.19 3.91 16.06
N LEU A 636 7.97 4.61 17.17
CA LEU A 636 7.97 6.07 17.22
C LEU A 636 9.35 6.63 17.62
N GLU A 637 10.12 5.85 18.39
CA GLU A 637 11.48 6.14 18.83
C GLU A 637 12.39 4.96 18.44
N THR A 638 13.61 5.29 17.98
CA THR A 638 14.61 4.28 17.63
C THR A 638 15.24 3.71 18.90
N ASN A 639 15.06 2.41 19.10
CA ASN A 639 15.65 1.61 20.19
C ASN A 639 16.69 0.64 19.61
N GLU A 640 17.51 -0.01 20.42
CA GLU A 640 18.47 -1.02 19.96
C GLU A 640 17.74 -2.19 19.28
N THR A 641 16.64 -2.65 19.87
CA THR A 641 15.77 -3.68 19.33
C THR A 641 14.31 -3.27 19.43
N TYR A 642 13.46 -3.80 18.57
CA TYR A 642 12.02 -3.58 18.70
C TYR A 642 11.50 -4.23 19.99
N TYR A 643 10.66 -3.51 20.72
CA TYR A 643 10.10 -4.01 21.97
C TYR A 643 9.28 -5.30 21.76
N GLY A 644 9.65 -6.37 22.47
CA GLY A 644 8.98 -7.67 22.40
C GLY A 644 9.25 -8.48 21.12
N SER A 645 10.30 -8.14 20.36
CA SER A 645 10.59 -8.74 19.04
C SER A 645 11.56 -9.93 19.03
N ASP A 646 11.96 -10.44 20.20
CA ASP A 646 13.03 -11.45 20.31
C ASP A 646 14.36 -11.00 19.66
N GLU A 647 14.82 -9.79 20.01
CA GLU A 647 16.12 -9.20 19.60
C GLU A 647 16.22 -8.80 18.12
N ILE A 648 15.10 -8.47 17.45
CA ILE A 648 15.16 -7.85 16.12
C ILE A 648 15.66 -6.42 16.26
N ALA A 649 16.82 -6.15 15.65
CA ALA A 649 17.44 -4.83 15.64
C ALA A 649 16.51 -3.78 15.01
N ASN A 650 16.41 -2.62 15.64
CA ASN A 650 15.69 -1.46 15.10
C ASN A 650 16.70 -0.48 14.47
N GLY A 651 17.39 -0.99 13.44
CA GLY A 651 18.47 -0.31 12.73
C GLY A 651 19.86 -0.54 13.34
N ASP A 652 20.89 0.04 12.70
CA ASP A 652 22.30 -0.07 13.11
C ASP A 652 22.77 1.15 13.94
N GLY A 653 21.83 1.89 14.54
CA GLY A 653 22.08 3.21 15.14
C GLY A 653 22.15 4.33 14.10
N THR A 654 22.41 5.55 14.57
CA THR A 654 22.55 6.76 13.72
C THR A 654 23.98 7.25 13.75
N ASN A 655 24.56 7.53 12.59
CA ASN A 655 25.89 8.12 12.47
C ASN A 655 25.81 9.64 12.46
N TYR A 656 26.42 10.28 13.44
CA TYR A 656 26.52 11.74 13.51
C TYR A 656 27.95 12.17 13.19
N THR A 657 28.10 13.15 12.29
CA THR A 657 29.35 13.89 12.11
C THR A 657 29.20 15.25 12.75
N VAL A 658 30.04 15.55 13.74
CA VAL A 658 30.02 16.79 14.52
C VAL A 658 31.37 17.52 14.44
N CYS A 659 31.36 18.80 14.72
CA CYS A 659 32.54 19.63 14.81
C CYS A 659 33.25 19.49 16.16
N THR A 660 34.55 19.19 16.12
CA THR A 660 35.36 19.00 17.34
C THR A 660 35.82 20.31 17.97
N GLY A 661 35.82 21.39 17.19
CA GLY A 661 36.35 22.71 17.57
C GLY A 661 37.80 22.96 17.17
N GLU A 662 38.53 21.94 16.74
CA GLU A 662 39.93 22.03 16.30
C GLU A 662 40.13 22.82 14.99
N SER A 663 39.05 23.13 14.28
CA SER A 663 39.07 23.87 13.04
C SER A 663 38.02 24.97 13.06
N SER A 664 38.40 26.15 12.55
CA SER A 664 37.48 27.28 12.32
C SER A 664 36.55 27.10 11.10
N SER A 665 36.52 25.92 10.48
CA SER A 665 35.68 25.63 9.32
C SER A 665 34.20 25.41 9.65
N CYS A 666 33.88 25.14 10.91
CA CYS A 666 32.52 24.98 11.41
C CYS A 666 32.45 25.34 12.90
N ASP A 667 31.24 25.47 13.42
CA ASP A 667 31.03 25.93 14.80
C ASP A 667 31.21 24.78 15.79
N LEU A 668 31.74 25.07 16.99
CA LEU A 668 32.03 24.06 18.01
C LEU A 668 30.77 23.25 18.35
N GLY A 669 30.87 21.91 18.28
CA GLY A 669 29.75 21.01 18.55
C GLY A 669 28.63 21.02 17.50
N GLU A 670 28.73 21.78 16.41
CA GLU A 670 27.71 21.78 15.35
C GLU A 670 27.54 20.38 14.73
N THR A 671 26.29 19.94 14.50
CA THR A 671 26.02 18.72 13.74
C THR A 671 26.06 19.00 12.24
N LEU A 672 27.00 18.36 11.54
CA LEU A 672 27.21 18.54 10.11
C LEU A 672 26.43 17.53 9.27
N LEU A 673 26.45 16.26 9.68
CA LEU A 673 25.85 15.15 8.94
C LEU A 673 25.13 14.19 9.89
N GLU A 674 23.98 13.70 9.45
CA GLU A 674 23.26 12.55 9.99
C GLU A 674 23.21 11.48 8.90
N ASP A 675 23.73 10.29 9.18
CA ASP A 675 23.87 9.16 8.25
C ASP A 675 24.51 9.56 6.90
N GLY A 676 25.48 10.46 6.96
CA GLY A 676 26.24 10.94 5.81
C GLY A 676 25.55 12.04 4.99
N SER A 677 24.40 12.54 5.43
CA SER A 677 23.65 13.61 4.79
C SER A 677 23.58 14.86 5.67
N PRO A 678 23.73 16.08 5.12
CA PRO A 678 23.45 17.33 5.84
C PRO A 678 21.95 17.66 5.89
N GLU A 679 21.11 16.82 5.28
CA GLU A 679 19.65 17.01 5.20
C GLU A 679 18.94 16.24 6.32
N LEU A 680 17.88 16.83 6.86
CA LEU A 680 17.01 16.14 7.82
C LEU A 680 16.41 14.89 7.14
N PRO A 681 16.51 13.66 7.70
CA PRO A 681 16.26 12.42 6.94
C PRO A 681 14.89 12.34 6.24
N TRP A 682 13.85 12.87 6.87
CA TRP A 682 12.48 12.88 6.34
C TRP A 682 12.09 14.17 5.60
N ARG A 683 12.98 15.17 5.57
CA ARG A 683 12.94 16.35 4.71
C ARG A 683 14.21 16.40 3.89
N SER A 684 14.44 15.32 3.15
CA SER A 684 15.58 15.10 2.28
C SER A 684 15.20 15.26 0.81
N THR A 685 16.21 15.33 -0.05
CA THR A 685 16.06 15.31 -1.51
C THR A 685 15.31 14.05 -1.97
N GLU A 686 15.51 12.92 -1.30
CA GLU A 686 14.79 11.67 -1.59
C GLU A 686 13.29 11.79 -1.30
N MET A 687 12.92 12.30 -0.12
CA MET A 687 11.52 12.56 0.24
C MET A 687 10.88 13.59 -0.71
N MET A 688 11.63 14.63 -1.08
CA MET A 688 11.18 15.63 -2.03
C MET A 688 10.84 14.98 -3.37
N MET A 689 11.70 14.10 -3.91
CA MET A 689 11.39 13.38 -5.15
C MET A 689 10.21 12.43 -4.99
N ALA A 690 10.14 11.67 -3.89
CA ALA A 690 9.07 10.69 -3.62
C ALA A 690 7.68 11.34 -3.47
N THR A 691 7.63 12.61 -3.05
CA THR A 691 6.41 13.40 -2.87
C THR A 691 6.19 14.44 -3.97
N PHE A 692 6.96 14.37 -5.06
CA PHE A 692 6.93 15.34 -6.17
C PHE A 692 7.22 16.79 -5.76
N GLY A 693 7.90 17.02 -4.63
CA GLY A 693 8.24 18.35 -4.14
C GLY A 693 7.22 18.94 -3.17
N LEU A 694 6.22 18.17 -2.75
CA LEU A 694 5.27 18.58 -1.71
C LEU A 694 5.93 18.66 -0.33
N VAL A 695 6.93 17.81 -0.06
CA VAL A 695 7.80 17.91 1.11
C VAL A 695 9.15 18.50 0.67
N SER A 696 9.47 19.68 1.17
CA SER A 696 10.72 20.39 0.84
C SER A 696 11.88 19.91 1.71
N VAL A 697 13.10 20.05 1.17
CA VAL A 697 14.34 19.75 1.88
C VAL A 697 14.57 20.72 3.05
N GLU A 698 15.09 20.20 4.17
CA GLU A 698 15.61 20.96 5.32
C GLU A 698 17.02 20.48 5.66
N TYR A 699 17.84 21.37 6.21
CA TYR A 699 19.26 21.10 6.51
C TYR A 699 19.53 21.15 8.01
N LEU A 700 20.52 20.39 8.45
CA LEU A 700 21.01 20.31 9.83
C LEU A 700 22.02 21.42 10.18
N ASN A 701 22.44 22.24 9.21
CA ASN A 701 23.47 23.25 9.47
C ASN A 701 23.06 24.24 10.58
N GLY A 702 24.03 24.67 11.38
CA GLY A 702 23.84 25.53 12.55
C GLY A 702 23.13 24.83 13.72
N THR A 703 22.81 23.53 13.64
CA THR A 703 22.24 22.81 14.78
C THR A 703 23.29 22.58 15.84
N THR A 704 23.04 23.12 17.03
CA THR A 704 23.91 22.96 18.19
C THR A 704 23.95 21.50 18.66
N GLY A 705 25.16 20.99 18.91
CA GLY A 705 25.39 19.75 19.65
C GLY A 705 25.78 20.00 21.11
N GLY A 706 25.54 21.20 21.64
CA GLY A 706 25.83 21.54 23.04
C GLY A 706 26.41 22.93 23.26
N PHE A 707 26.76 23.67 22.21
CA PHE A 707 27.34 25.01 22.28
C PHE A 707 26.55 26.02 21.44
N LEU A 708 26.42 27.26 21.94
CA LEU A 708 25.84 28.38 21.21
C LEU A 708 26.93 29.39 20.84
N THR A 709 26.95 29.78 19.57
CA THR A 709 27.87 30.81 19.06
C THR A 709 27.37 32.23 19.32
N GLY A 710 26.09 32.36 19.66
CA GLY A 710 25.40 33.63 19.90
C GLY A 710 24.80 34.25 18.63
N SER A 711 25.01 33.65 17.44
CA SER A 711 24.37 34.13 16.21
C SER A 711 24.07 33.01 15.21
N GLY A 712 22.81 32.88 14.82
CA GLY A 712 22.40 31.92 13.79
C GLY A 712 22.28 30.47 14.27
N ASP A 713 22.38 30.24 15.58
CA ASP A 713 22.27 28.92 16.19
C ASP A 713 20.84 28.35 16.02
N LYS A 714 20.79 27.04 15.79
CA LYS A 714 19.57 26.24 15.68
C LYS A 714 19.64 25.06 16.62
N VAL A 715 18.51 24.42 16.89
CA VAL A 715 18.43 23.17 17.64
C VAL A 715 17.65 22.13 16.83
N ASP A 716 18.14 20.89 16.84
CA ASP A 716 17.37 19.74 16.39
C ASP A 716 16.41 19.28 17.49
N VAL A 717 15.13 19.33 17.20
CA VAL A 717 14.04 18.91 18.09
C VAL A 717 13.83 17.40 17.94
N SER A 718 14.85 16.62 18.31
CA SER A 718 14.85 15.14 18.27
C SER A 718 14.51 14.56 16.88
N GLY A 719 15.00 15.16 15.81
CA GLY A 719 14.75 14.77 14.43
C GLY A 719 13.37 15.16 13.88
N TYR A 720 12.51 15.80 14.68
CA TYR A 720 11.16 16.19 14.24
C TYR A 720 11.11 17.61 13.67
N ALA A 721 12.06 18.48 13.99
CA ALA A 721 12.11 19.84 13.48
C ALA A 721 13.47 20.47 13.73
N ILE A 722 13.85 21.40 12.85
CA ILE A 722 14.95 22.31 13.11
C ILE A 722 14.35 23.65 13.51
N ALA A 723 14.72 24.16 14.69
CA ALA A 723 14.20 25.42 15.24
C ALA A 723 15.33 26.43 15.47
N ASP A 724 15.09 27.70 15.13
CA ASP A 724 16.05 28.77 15.40
C ASP A 724 16.07 29.10 16.91
N ILE A 725 17.26 29.32 17.45
CA ILE A 725 17.47 29.67 18.86
C ILE A 725 17.49 31.20 19.00
N THR A 726 16.81 31.71 20.02
CA THR A 726 16.82 33.14 20.37
C THR A 726 17.19 33.33 21.84
N CYS A 727 18.27 34.04 22.10
CA CYS A 727 18.71 34.45 23.43
C CYS A 727 18.17 35.84 23.77
N SER A 728 17.54 36.01 24.94
CA SER A 728 16.76 37.22 25.26
C SER A 728 17.00 37.81 26.66
N GLY A 729 17.91 37.23 27.44
CA GLY A 729 18.30 37.73 28.75
C GLY A 729 19.40 36.88 29.37
N THR A 730 19.83 37.24 30.58
CA THR A 730 20.83 36.51 31.36
C THR A 730 20.27 36.07 32.71
N SER A 731 20.82 35.01 33.28
CA SER A 731 20.44 34.48 34.61
C SER A 731 21.64 33.77 35.27
N GLU A 732 21.40 33.00 36.32
CA GLU A 732 22.42 32.19 37.00
C GLU A 732 21.90 30.75 37.18
N VAL A 733 22.73 29.76 36.86
CA VAL A 733 22.49 28.34 37.15
C VAL A 733 23.64 27.84 38.01
N LYS A 734 23.35 27.37 39.22
CA LYS A 734 24.38 26.94 40.21
C LYS A 734 25.52 27.97 40.37
N ASN A 735 25.17 29.26 40.47
CA ASN A 735 26.08 30.42 40.55
C ASN A 735 26.91 30.71 39.29
N ILE A 736 26.70 29.99 38.18
CA ILE A 736 27.36 30.24 36.89
C ILE A 736 26.47 31.22 36.08
N PRO A 737 27.02 32.37 35.60
CA PRO A 737 26.31 33.28 34.71
C PRO A 737 25.95 32.61 33.38
N VAL A 738 24.70 32.75 32.94
CA VAL A 738 24.19 32.13 31.71
C VAL A 738 23.34 33.08 30.88
N ASP A 739 23.43 32.95 29.56
CA ASP A 739 22.44 33.43 28.61
C ASP A 739 21.20 32.52 28.61
N THR A 740 20.03 33.13 28.76
CA THR A 740 18.72 32.46 28.67
C THR A 740 18.23 32.49 27.22
N CYS A 741 18.24 31.31 26.61
CA CYS A 741 17.84 31.12 25.23
C CYS A 741 16.60 30.22 25.12
N SER A 742 15.88 30.36 24.02
CA SER A 742 14.67 29.60 23.74
C SER A 742 14.54 29.27 22.27
N ALA A 743 13.88 28.16 21.97
CA ALA A 743 13.47 27.78 20.63
C ALA A 743 12.03 27.26 20.69
N SER A 744 11.27 27.45 19.61
CA SER A 744 9.90 26.96 19.55
C SER A 744 9.53 26.50 18.14
N VAL A 745 8.63 25.51 18.07
CA VAL A 745 8.04 25.01 16.84
C VAL A 745 6.54 25.24 16.91
N ASP A 746 6.01 26.00 15.95
CA ASP A 746 4.58 26.24 15.85
C ASP A 746 3.85 24.99 15.33
N PRO A 747 2.96 24.37 16.13
CA PRO A 747 2.23 23.18 15.71
C PRO A 747 1.36 23.41 14.48
N LEU A 748 0.91 24.64 14.17
CA LEU A 748 0.08 24.87 12.98
C LEU A 748 0.87 24.76 11.67
N ASN A 749 2.21 24.80 11.74
CA ASN A 749 3.09 24.84 10.58
C ASN A 749 3.99 23.59 10.45
N ARG A 750 3.95 22.64 11.40
CA ARG A 750 4.81 21.45 11.39
C ARG A 750 4.03 20.14 11.34
N LEU A 751 3.55 19.78 10.14
CA LEU A 751 3.00 18.46 9.86
C LEU A 751 4.15 17.44 9.76
N ILE A 752 4.15 16.42 10.63
CA ILE A 752 5.20 15.38 10.69
C ILE A 752 4.77 14.05 10.03
N GLN A 753 3.67 14.06 9.26
CA GLN A 753 3.18 12.90 8.52
C GLN A 753 4.28 12.16 7.74
N ALA A 754 5.11 12.90 7.02
CA ALA A 754 6.20 12.32 6.22
C ALA A 754 7.31 11.67 7.08
N LYS A 755 7.56 12.17 8.31
CA LYS A 755 8.46 11.51 9.27
C LYS A 755 7.90 10.15 9.70
N LEU A 756 6.61 10.10 10.01
CA LEU A 756 5.97 8.91 10.57
C LEU A 756 5.70 7.84 9.51
N LEU A 757 5.43 8.23 8.27
CA LEU A 757 5.19 7.29 7.16
C LEU A 757 6.46 6.90 6.40
N GLY A 758 7.50 7.74 6.45
CA GLY A 758 8.77 7.50 5.77
C GLY A 758 8.69 7.66 4.25
N VAL A 759 9.86 7.58 3.60
CA VAL A 759 10.01 7.82 2.15
C VAL A 759 9.29 6.77 1.29
N GLY A 760 9.21 5.53 1.78
CA GLY A 760 8.53 4.42 1.11
C GLY A 760 7.03 4.65 0.88
N ALA A 761 6.40 5.55 1.64
CA ALA A 761 5.00 5.91 1.45
C ALA A 761 4.76 6.81 0.21
N GLY A 762 5.81 7.35 -0.42
CA GLY A 762 5.72 8.16 -1.63
C GLY A 762 4.72 9.30 -1.51
N LEU A 763 3.80 9.42 -2.47
CA LEU A 763 2.75 10.47 -2.45
C LEU A 763 1.86 10.41 -1.19
N VAL A 764 1.66 9.24 -0.59
CA VAL A 764 0.85 9.09 0.64
C VAL A 764 1.44 9.89 1.80
N ALA A 765 2.77 10.04 1.85
CA ALA A 765 3.46 10.86 2.85
C ALA A 765 3.05 12.35 2.79
N ALA A 766 2.55 12.82 1.64
CA ALA A 766 2.07 14.19 1.44
C ALA A 766 0.54 14.29 1.23
N THR A 767 -0.18 13.18 1.19
CA THR A 767 -1.64 13.19 1.02
C THR A 767 -2.34 13.73 2.28
N PRO A 768 -3.19 14.76 2.17
CA PRO A 768 -3.94 15.26 3.31
C PRO A 768 -4.76 14.15 3.97
N SER A 769 -4.87 14.19 5.30
CA SER A 769 -5.57 13.20 6.13
C SER A 769 -4.95 11.79 6.21
N ALA A 770 -3.83 11.51 5.53
CA ALA A 770 -3.22 10.18 5.59
C ALA A 770 -2.75 9.83 7.01
N LEU A 771 -2.11 10.78 7.69
CA LEU A 771 -1.76 10.75 9.11
C LEU A 771 -1.48 12.20 9.57
N PRO A 772 -2.53 12.99 9.88
CA PRO A 772 -2.43 14.44 10.07
C PRO A 772 -1.92 14.80 11.48
N VAL A 773 -0.70 14.35 11.81
CA VAL A 773 -0.04 14.62 13.09
C VAL A 773 0.88 15.82 12.96
N TYR A 774 0.66 16.80 13.83
CA TYR A 774 1.40 18.06 13.93
C TYR A 774 2.27 18.08 15.19
N LEU A 775 3.43 18.73 15.10
CA LEU A 775 4.40 18.84 16.19
C LEU A 775 4.48 20.28 16.68
N GLY A 776 4.24 20.49 17.97
CA GLY A 776 4.63 21.71 18.67
C GLY A 776 5.77 21.42 19.65
N SER A 777 6.69 22.35 19.83
CA SER A 777 7.74 22.20 20.84
C SER A 777 8.11 23.54 21.44
N ASP A 778 8.35 23.56 22.74
CA ASP A 778 8.89 24.69 23.48
C ASP A 778 10.17 24.22 24.18
N ILE A 779 11.27 24.90 23.91
CA ILE A 779 12.60 24.59 24.44
C ILE A 779 13.15 25.83 25.12
N SER A 780 13.63 25.66 26.35
CA SER A 780 14.43 26.64 27.07
C SER A 780 15.80 26.06 27.35
N MET A 781 16.84 26.86 27.19
CA MET A 781 18.22 26.46 27.44
C MET A 781 18.99 27.60 28.09
N SER A 782 19.96 27.23 28.92
CA SER A 782 20.86 28.13 29.62
C SER A 782 22.28 27.83 29.15
N SER A 783 22.87 28.80 28.45
CA SER A 783 24.23 28.72 27.90
C SER A 783 25.16 29.56 28.75
N GLU A 784 26.33 29.05 29.15
CA GLU A 784 27.33 29.84 29.88
C GLU A 784 27.83 31.02 29.02
N GLU A 785 27.96 32.21 29.61
CA GLU A 785 28.14 33.49 28.89
C GLU A 785 29.46 33.59 28.11
N LEU A 786 30.53 32.89 28.54
CA LEU A 786 31.85 33.00 27.91
C LEU A 786 32.15 31.89 26.91
N SER A 787 31.87 30.63 27.27
CA SER A 787 32.13 29.43 26.48
C SER A 787 31.03 29.12 25.48
N GLY A 788 29.81 29.59 25.73
CA GLY A 788 28.63 29.18 24.96
C GLY A 788 28.14 27.76 25.28
N LEU A 789 28.69 27.07 26.29
CA LEU A 789 28.28 25.71 26.65
C LEU A 789 26.87 25.70 27.26
N ILE A 790 25.99 24.84 26.75
CA ILE A 790 24.65 24.64 27.31
C ILE A 790 24.76 23.78 28.58
N ILE A 791 24.51 24.39 29.73
CA ILE A 791 24.63 23.74 31.05
C ILE A 791 23.29 23.40 31.70
N ALA A 792 22.18 23.89 31.16
CA ALA A 792 20.84 23.44 31.56
C ALA A 792 19.84 23.61 30.42
N GLY A 793 18.84 22.75 30.37
CA GLY A 793 17.78 22.84 29.38
C GLY A 793 16.52 22.08 29.79
N GLU A 794 15.39 22.56 29.31
CA GLU A 794 14.10 21.90 29.43
C GLU A 794 13.39 21.96 28.07
N SER A 795 12.74 20.86 27.69
CA SER A 795 11.92 20.81 26.48
C SER A 795 10.58 20.15 26.77
N THR A 796 9.53 20.70 26.15
CA THR A 796 8.21 20.08 26.07
C THR A 796 7.80 19.99 24.62
N THR A 797 7.81 18.78 24.07
CA THR A 797 7.38 18.50 22.70
C THR A 797 6.01 17.83 22.73
N THR A 798 5.03 18.44 22.08
CA THR A 798 3.64 17.96 22.03
C THR A 798 3.25 17.57 20.61
N PHE A 799 2.62 16.40 20.49
CA PHE A 799 2.07 15.87 19.26
C PHE A 799 0.55 16.09 19.24
N TYR A 800 0.07 16.66 18.14
CA TYR A 800 -1.32 17.03 17.94
C TYR A 800 -1.90 16.29 16.75
N LEU A 801 -3.09 15.72 16.90
CA LEU A 801 -3.86 15.15 15.81
C LEU A 801 -4.88 16.17 15.31
N ASP A 802 -4.92 16.43 14.00
CA ASP A 802 -6.05 17.13 13.39
C ASP A 802 -7.26 16.20 13.33
N THR A 803 -8.36 16.63 13.94
CA THR A 803 -9.59 15.83 14.12
C THR A 803 -10.71 16.22 13.17
N ARG A 804 -10.44 17.11 12.21
CA ARG A 804 -11.43 17.49 11.19
C ARG A 804 -11.82 16.30 10.31
N ASP A 805 -12.93 16.44 9.60
CA ASP A 805 -13.21 15.54 8.49
C ASP A 805 -12.10 15.64 7.43
N ALA A 806 -11.72 14.50 6.84
CA ALA A 806 -10.65 14.40 5.85
C ALA A 806 -10.83 15.39 4.68
N SER A 807 -12.07 15.63 4.25
CA SER A 807 -12.39 16.58 3.17
C SER A 807 -12.10 18.05 3.51
N LEU A 808 -11.95 18.37 4.79
CA LEU A 808 -11.67 19.72 5.30
C LEU A 808 -10.17 19.97 5.54
N MET A 809 -9.34 18.92 5.46
CA MET A 809 -7.90 18.97 5.72
C MET A 809 -7.07 19.52 4.55
N THR A 810 -7.72 20.08 3.53
CA THR A 810 -7.10 20.80 2.41
C THR A 810 -6.54 22.17 2.81
N THR A 811 -6.80 22.62 4.04
CA THR A 811 -6.41 23.92 4.58
C THR A 811 -5.68 23.75 5.90
N THR A 812 -4.79 24.69 6.25
CA THR A 812 -4.10 24.70 7.54
C THR A 812 -5.10 24.67 8.70
N PRO A 813 -4.91 23.80 9.71
CA PRO A 813 -5.80 23.74 10.87
C PRO A 813 -5.69 25.00 11.73
N THR A 814 -6.64 25.15 12.63
CA THR A 814 -6.55 26.06 13.78
C THR A 814 -6.30 25.25 15.05
N MET A 815 -5.85 25.89 16.15
CA MET A 815 -5.62 25.18 17.41
C MET A 815 -6.87 24.45 17.94
N ASP A 816 -8.07 24.96 17.65
CA ASP A 816 -9.34 24.29 18.04
C ASP A 816 -9.59 22.99 17.27
N ASN A 817 -8.88 22.75 16.17
CA ASN A 817 -8.96 21.52 15.38
C ASN A 817 -7.95 20.45 15.85
N LEU A 818 -6.96 20.87 16.64
CA LEU A 818 -5.84 20.05 17.07
C LEU A 818 -6.08 19.48 18.47
N THR A 819 -5.95 18.15 18.61
CA THR A 819 -6.07 17.45 19.88
C THR A 819 -4.73 16.84 20.28
N LYS A 820 -4.28 17.06 21.52
CA LYS A 820 -3.05 16.44 22.03
C LYS A 820 -3.19 14.92 22.06
N VAL A 821 -2.21 14.20 21.52
CA VAL A 821 -2.16 12.73 21.53
C VAL A 821 -0.96 12.19 22.29
N PHE A 822 0.17 12.91 22.25
CA PHE A 822 1.42 12.51 22.90
C PHE A 822 2.21 13.75 23.35
N GLU A 823 2.98 13.65 24.42
CA GLU A 823 3.84 14.72 24.93
C GLU A 823 5.11 14.13 25.53
N ILE A 824 6.26 14.69 25.15
CA ILE A 824 7.58 14.32 25.63
C ILE A 824 8.13 15.48 26.43
N LYS A 825 8.65 15.20 27.63
CA LYS A 825 9.36 16.17 28.45
C LYS A 825 10.75 15.67 28.77
N SER A 826 11.73 16.52 28.49
CA SER A 826 13.12 16.28 28.86
C SER A 826 13.64 17.47 29.66
N SER A 827 14.48 17.19 30.63
CA SER A 827 15.21 18.20 31.38
C SER A 827 16.64 17.72 31.60
N SER A 828 17.60 18.61 31.44
CA SER A 828 19.00 18.37 31.78
C SER A 828 19.54 19.58 32.55
N MET A 829 20.44 19.30 33.47
CA MET A 829 21.17 20.32 34.22
C MET A 829 22.54 19.74 34.55
N ILE A 830 23.58 20.56 34.47
CA ILE A 830 24.93 20.23 34.90
C ILE A 830 24.92 19.68 36.33
N ASP A 831 25.73 18.67 36.62
CA ASP A 831 25.82 18.07 37.96
C ASP A 831 26.47 19.03 38.97
N ASP A 832 26.32 18.75 40.28
CA ASP A 832 26.82 19.65 41.32
C ASP A 832 28.36 19.75 41.29
N ASP A 833 29.05 18.63 41.14
CA ASP A 833 30.51 18.58 41.11
C ASP A 833 31.09 19.32 39.88
N ASP A 834 30.55 19.05 38.69
CA ASP A 834 30.96 19.73 37.45
C ASP A 834 30.67 21.24 37.49
N ALA A 835 29.55 21.63 38.12
CA ALA A 835 29.21 23.04 38.30
C ALA A 835 30.16 23.74 39.28
N GLU A 836 30.59 23.08 40.36
CA GLU A 836 31.58 23.63 41.29
C GLU A 836 32.94 23.85 40.60
N ASP A 837 33.37 22.90 39.78
CA ASP A 837 34.62 23.00 39.00
C ASP A 837 34.54 24.16 37.98
N MET A 838 33.40 24.30 37.30
CA MET A 838 33.16 25.39 36.34
C MET A 838 33.02 26.76 37.03
N GLU A 839 32.31 26.84 38.16
CA GLU A 839 32.22 28.05 38.99
C GLU A 839 33.62 28.47 39.46
N SER A 840 34.44 27.51 39.90
CA SER A 840 35.83 27.76 40.31
C SER A 840 36.68 28.31 39.15
N ALA A 841 36.60 27.70 37.97
CA ALA A 841 37.41 28.09 36.82
C ALA A 841 37.00 29.45 36.23
N ILE A 842 35.70 29.75 36.22
CA ILE A 842 35.14 30.92 35.52
C ILE A 842 34.78 32.05 36.48
N VAL A 843 33.95 31.77 37.49
CA VAL A 843 33.37 32.79 38.37
C VAL A 843 34.35 33.20 39.46
N GLN A 844 35.06 32.24 40.06
CA GLN A 844 35.97 32.53 41.15
C GLN A 844 37.17 33.36 40.70
N ASN A 845 37.70 33.12 39.50
CA ASN A 845 38.79 33.90 38.89
C ASN A 845 38.42 35.35 38.53
N GLN A 846 37.12 35.70 38.56
CA GLN A 846 36.65 37.08 38.39
C GLN A 846 36.51 37.85 39.72
N ASN A 847 36.67 37.18 40.88
CA ASN A 847 36.50 37.82 42.19
C ASN A 847 37.70 38.69 42.60
N GLY A 848 37.54 40.02 42.57
CA GLY A 848 38.64 40.97 42.77
C GLY A 848 39.53 40.83 44.03
N LEU A 849 39.07 40.21 45.13
CA LEU A 849 39.86 40.00 46.36
C LEU A 849 40.16 38.53 46.69
N SER A 850 39.38 37.60 46.15
CA SER A 850 39.46 36.16 46.43
C SER A 850 39.70 35.30 45.18
N TYR A 851 40.07 35.92 44.05
CA TYR A 851 40.36 35.20 42.80
C TYR A 851 41.42 34.11 42.93
N TRP A 852 42.31 34.19 43.92
CA TRP A 852 43.46 33.31 44.08
C TRP A 852 43.22 32.10 45.00
N THR A 853 42.03 31.94 45.57
CA THR A 853 41.82 30.97 46.66
C THR A 853 41.53 29.54 46.19
N ASN A 854 41.28 29.35 44.89
CA ASN A 854 41.05 28.10 44.17
C ASN A 854 42.35 27.40 43.72
N PHE A 855 43.45 28.14 43.52
CA PHE A 855 44.78 27.58 43.17
C PHE A 855 44.82 26.81 41.83
N ASP A 856 43.96 27.20 40.89
CA ASP A 856 43.80 26.55 39.59
C ASP A 856 44.75 27.15 38.54
N VAL A 857 45.21 28.39 38.71
CA VAL A 857 46.14 29.05 37.78
C VAL A 857 47.46 29.48 38.46
N PRO A 858 48.61 29.54 37.75
CA PRO A 858 49.90 29.92 38.33
C PRO A 858 49.90 31.29 39.05
N THR A 859 49.02 32.21 38.65
CA THR A 859 48.85 33.52 39.27
C THR A 859 48.34 33.44 40.72
N ASP A 860 47.66 32.37 41.10
CA ASP A 860 47.09 32.18 42.44
C ASP A 860 48.19 31.93 43.47
N TYR A 861 49.17 31.14 43.08
CA TYR A 861 50.36 30.88 43.89
C TYR A 861 51.17 32.17 44.08
N ILE A 862 51.25 33.03 43.05
CA ILE A 862 51.90 34.34 43.13
C ILE A 862 51.12 35.27 44.06
N ALA A 863 49.79 35.30 43.95
CA ALA A 863 48.91 36.08 44.80
C ALA A 863 49.01 35.63 46.27
N LEU A 864 48.94 34.33 46.55
CA LEU A 864 49.15 33.76 47.88
C LEU A 864 50.49 34.22 48.47
N LEU A 865 51.58 34.18 47.69
CA LEU A 865 52.90 34.64 48.15
C LEU A 865 52.91 36.14 48.48
N LEU A 866 52.20 36.96 47.71
CA LEU A 866 52.06 38.40 47.98
C LEU A 866 51.21 38.67 49.22
N TYR A 867 50.09 37.95 49.41
CA TYR A 867 49.23 38.05 50.59
C TYR A 867 49.96 37.56 51.86
N LEU A 868 50.64 36.41 51.81
CA LEU A 868 51.46 35.91 52.92
C LEU A 868 52.63 36.87 53.22
N GLY A 869 53.25 37.44 52.19
CA GLY A 869 54.27 38.47 52.33
C GLY A 869 53.73 39.74 53.00
N ALA A 870 52.54 40.20 52.61
CA ALA A 870 51.88 41.35 53.21
C ALA A 870 51.53 41.09 54.69
N VAL A 871 50.99 39.92 55.02
CA VAL A 871 50.70 39.50 56.40
C VAL A 871 51.98 39.42 57.22
N ALA A 872 53.05 38.82 56.70
CA ALA A 872 54.34 38.77 57.38
C ALA A 872 54.89 40.19 57.64
N CYS A 873 54.80 41.11 56.67
CA CYS A 873 55.19 42.51 56.84
C CYS A 873 54.32 43.23 57.88
N LEU A 874 53.01 42.96 57.94
CA LEU A 874 52.10 43.54 58.94
C LEU A 874 52.36 43.01 60.35
N VAL A 875 52.61 41.71 60.50
CA VAL A 875 52.99 41.09 61.78
C VAL A 875 54.33 41.63 62.26
N LEU A 876 55.32 41.74 61.37
CA LEU A 876 56.61 42.33 61.69
C LEU A 876 56.50 43.82 62.03
N ALA A 877 55.62 44.56 61.36
CA ALA A 877 55.31 45.95 61.70
C ALA A 877 54.65 46.08 63.08
N ALA A 878 53.69 45.22 63.41
CA ALA A 878 53.03 45.19 64.72
C ALA A 878 53.99 44.81 65.85
N VAL A 879 54.88 43.84 65.62
CA VAL A 879 55.95 43.47 66.56
C VAL A 879 56.96 44.62 66.73
N ALA A 880 57.29 45.34 65.66
CA ALA A 880 58.16 46.50 65.72
C ALA A 880 57.52 47.69 66.46
N MET A 881 56.20 47.88 66.32
CA MET A 881 55.43 48.91 67.04
C MET A 881 55.25 48.58 68.53
N ASN A 882 55.00 47.32 68.89
CA ASN A 882 54.93 46.90 70.31
C ASN A 882 56.27 47.05 71.05
N LYS A 883 57.40 46.99 70.33
CA LYS A 883 58.73 47.29 70.89
C LYS A 883 59.04 48.78 71.01
N GLU A 884 58.12 49.68 70.61
CA GLU A 884 58.22 51.12 70.85
C GLU A 884 57.53 51.56 72.16
N GLU A 885 56.73 50.67 72.81
CA GLU A 885 56.06 50.94 74.09
C GLU A 885 56.77 50.36 75.34
N GLU A 886 57.85 49.59 75.16
CA GLU A 886 58.87 49.30 76.20
C GLU A 886 60.07 50.26 76.09
#